data_AF-A0A120K685-F1
#
_entry.id   AF-A0A120K685-F1
#
_cell.length_a   1.000
_cell.length_b   1.000
_cell.length_c   1.000
_cell.angle_alpha   90.00
_cell.angle_beta   90.00
_cell.angle_gamma   90.00
#
_symmetry.space_group_name_H-M   'P 1'
#
loop_
_entity.id
_entity.type
_entity.pdbx_description
1 polymer ?
#
loop_
_entity_poly.entity_id
_entity_poly.type
_entity_poly.pdbx_seq_one_letter_code
_entity_poly.pdbx_strand_id
1 'polypeptide(L)'
;MRISKGASSTLLLLLILIAVLAPLTGILAPLRAKAQGSPEVYSNFTVTSTGYLTVYLYGVPPSSKVLLWWGVEPYPQGPWYTTNGTSGNMETPMTYSSSTGAFEATIGPFKNGTWVAYVFNVNGSQWINYDNHAFWNWNVIINPPMNVIGYTKAWVLPNGSIVITAIGRPPDTMLLWWGLTTGPQTGLPWHTTAGGSGNNISVMQYNPLWGNYTAIIGPFTPGQWVQWVYHDNTTGWWIHNSNVSSSANFAIQDVYTTVHVVAVHYSQLVYLVGQQVGVNVTVQNEGSSASYDVALVVGTKTVYNSTLTIPSGYSNISIEFPANFSMGFYNVYFLVGASGLWQNTSLPQLIILNTTNRKPVSVVIVWNMHQPLYLEPNGTWGQPWVQIHTGQDMEWNGQLVGAYELQAMLLNEFPNLNVTIDFTPVLLYQWEAFLHQSSPTFLTTGVNVTHDINATKETIALYRKLVQEGRLQVLTVPFYHPLMAIEYDNGWQSDLLAQLLMGKNMTKYMFGVNANGVWTPEMAFNMGLLWLYADAGINETVLDYQAFVQMAPALTVVSGNLSNGPYGVYVVQNSIGQRIYVLFRDTNLSNMFGFLFFSQSPQLTQQELIDYLAKVYIEHPDAVVVIALDGENPIIFNPMPLSGEDLYAIYQALSEAEGEGWLVTQTVNQAIATHPVAAVLTNLPEESWATNLNNWNNGYVGKVRIWDNVSLAREYLVAFSNLLGMPISPIVPLSFAHAPNASVAAFEAMTGMPAYVTVNGAPEANPLYMYYTMWNWLYVSEGSDWTWQAGPPNNGPQWFSAQPIVYDSAIVGYVRFQMSLIVPSGIVSHPGNNTAAVFINDSLGLPLRVPVHVIVVVDNGTANASAEVTLRPGVDIAVVNDIYVKPGSQVTVYLYAPLNVSQLGSYVVPVSSYGLLIGSSTFEANQLTFNPSLVHIANSATSTLQNTSSSHSAPSSYYVWAIVALVIVAIIIAVTIGYLRV
;
A
#
# COMPACT_ATOMS: atom_id res chain seq x y z
N MET A 1 2.57 27.24 -33.40
CA MET A 1 1.36 27.70 -32.66
C MET A 1 1.46 27.10 -31.24
N ARG A 2 1.72 27.96 -30.24
CA ARG A 2 1.79 27.83 -28.73
C ARG A 2 1.86 26.42 -28.10
N ILE A 3 3.01 25.92 -27.59
CA ILE A 3 3.84 26.22 -26.38
C ILE A 3 3.19 25.79 -25.03
N SER A 4 3.69 24.70 -24.40
CA SER A 4 4.48 24.66 -23.14
C SER A 4 4.44 23.28 -22.47
N LYS A 5 5.59 22.57 -22.41
CA LYS A 5 5.87 21.55 -21.39
C LYS A 5 7.30 21.81 -20.91
N GLY A 6 7.39 22.39 -19.71
CA GLY A 6 8.65 22.63 -19.00
C GLY A 6 9.06 21.34 -18.32
N ALA A 7 10.06 20.67 -18.89
CA ALA A 7 10.91 19.73 -18.16
C ALA A 7 12.27 20.41 -18.01
N SER A 8 12.74 20.44 -16.76
CA SER A 8 14.02 20.93 -16.25
C SER A 8 15.17 20.89 -17.28
N SER A 9 15.53 22.06 -17.80
CA SER A 9 16.73 22.25 -18.62
C SER A 9 18.04 22.13 -17.82
N THR A 10 17.96 22.18 -16.49
CA THR A 10 19.11 22.19 -15.57
C THR A 10 19.60 20.78 -15.25
N LEU A 11 18.70 19.81 -15.06
CA LEU A 11 19.07 18.40 -14.89
C LEU A 11 19.67 17.83 -16.18
N LEU A 12 19.12 18.25 -17.33
CA LEU A 12 19.63 17.89 -18.66
C LEU A 12 21.06 18.43 -18.87
N LEU A 13 21.39 19.65 -18.39
CA LEU A 13 22.74 20.21 -18.51
C LEU A 13 23.75 19.53 -17.59
N LEU A 14 23.36 19.21 -16.35
CA LEU A 14 24.25 18.57 -15.36
C LEU A 14 24.57 17.11 -15.75
N LEU A 15 23.56 16.38 -16.27
CA LEU A 15 23.73 15.02 -16.79
C LEU A 15 24.58 14.98 -18.06
N ILE A 16 24.50 15.99 -18.92
CA ILE A 16 25.39 16.09 -20.08
C ILE A 16 26.83 16.40 -19.64
N LEU A 17 27.03 17.19 -18.57
CA LEU A 17 28.38 17.48 -18.06
C LEU A 17 29.08 16.22 -17.51
N ILE A 18 28.36 15.38 -16.76
CA ILE A 18 28.89 14.13 -16.19
C ILE A 18 29.16 13.08 -17.29
N ALA A 19 28.26 12.94 -18.27
CA ALA A 19 28.41 12.00 -19.38
C ALA A 19 29.56 12.37 -20.35
N VAL A 20 29.93 13.65 -20.41
CA VAL A 20 30.96 14.17 -21.33
C VAL A 20 32.37 14.05 -20.75
N LEU A 21 32.54 14.02 -19.43
CA LEU A 21 33.86 13.94 -18.78
C LEU A 21 34.39 12.50 -18.60
N ALA A 22 33.56 11.47 -18.75
CA ALA A 22 33.92 10.09 -18.44
C ALA A 22 34.79 9.31 -19.47
N PRO A 23 34.83 9.61 -20.79
CA PRO A 23 35.64 8.82 -21.73
C PRO A 23 36.88 9.59 -22.23
N LEU A 24 37.74 10.02 -21.32
CA LEU A 24 39.00 10.72 -21.64
C LEU A 24 40.23 9.80 -21.71
N THR A 25 40.11 8.56 -22.20
CA THR A 25 41.29 7.78 -22.66
C THR A 25 40.87 6.73 -23.71
N GLY A 26 40.97 7.03 -25.01
CA GLY A 26 40.73 5.99 -26.01
C GLY A 26 40.72 6.47 -27.45
N ILE A 27 41.85 6.32 -28.13
CA ILE A 27 41.98 6.41 -29.58
C ILE A 27 41.15 5.29 -30.23
N LEU A 28 40.29 5.64 -31.19
CA LEU A 28 39.57 4.75 -32.13
C LEU A 28 39.09 3.40 -31.55
N ALA A 29 37.95 3.37 -30.85
CA ALA A 29 37.34 2.13 -30.36
C ALA A 29 35.80 2.22 -30.25
N PRO A 30 35.06 1.08 -30.37
CA PRO A 30 33.59 1.02 -30.35
C PRO A 30 32.97 1.58 -29.05
N LEU A 31 31.66 1.87 -29.09
CA LEU A 31 30.83 2.47 -28.03
C LEU A 31 30.90 1.68 -26.70
N ARG A 32 31.96 1.88 -25.88
CA ARG A 32 32.19 1.14 -24.62
C ARG A 32 31.44 1.77 -23.44
N ALA A 33 30.73 0.94 -22.67
CA ALA A 33 30.40 1.22 -21.27
C ALA A 33 31.37 0.43 -20.37
N LYS A 34 31.82 1.02 -19.27
CA LYS A 34 32.83 0.42 -18.38
C LYS A 34 32.18 0.07 -17.04
N ALA A 35 31.81 -1.19 -16.84
CA ALA A 35 31.43 -1.67 -15.51
C ALA A 35 32.69 -1.91 -14.66
N GLN A 36 32.71 -1.41 -13.43
CA GLN A 36 33.82 -1.64 -12.49
C GLN A 36 33.89 -3.14 -12.14
N GLY A 37 34.97 -3.83 -12.53
CA GLY A 37 35.26 -5.20 -12.08
C GLY A 37 34.69 -6.38 -12.91
N SER A 38 34.11 -6.15 -14.09
CA SER A 38 33.62 -7.19 -15.02
C SER A 38 34.27 -7.03 -16.40
N PRO A 39 34.43 -8.08 -17.25
CA PRO A 39 34.80 -7.89 -18.65
C PRO A 39 33.89 -6.85 -19.34
N GLU A 40 34.48 -5.93 -20.10
CA GLU A 40 33.76 -4.82 -20.75
C GLU A 40 32.67 -5.35 -21.69
N VAL A 41 31.41 -5.04 -21.36
CA VAL A 41 30.25 -5.31 -22.23
C VAL A 41 29.90 -4.04 -22.98
N TYR A 42 29.64 -4.14 -24.29
CA TYR A 42 29.23 -2.99 -25.09
C TYR A 42 28.19 -3.34 -26.14
N SER A 43 27.36 -2.37 -26.51
CA SER A 43 26.32 -2.52 -27.51
C SER A 43 26.63 -1.71 -28.77
N ASN A 44 26.28 -2.29 -29.91
CA ASN A 44 26.27 -1.61 -31.20
C ASN A 44 24.96 -1.92 -31.92
N PHE A 45 24.65 -1.19 -32.99
CA PHE A 45 23.46 -1.46 -33.77
C PHE A 45 23.62 -1.06 -35.24
N THR A 46 22.76 -1.62 -36.08
CA THR A 46 22.57 -1.16 -37.46
C THR A 46 21.09 -0.91 -37.72
N VAL A 47 20.81 0.08 -38.56
CA VAL A 47 19.44 0.41 -39.00
C VAL A 47 19.37 0.24 -40.51
N THR A 48 18.40 -0.53 -40.99
CA THR A 48 18.16 -0.67 -42.44
C THR A 48 17.28 0.47 -42.95
N SER A 49 17.38 0.76 -44.25
CA SER A 49 16.49 1.74 -44.91
C SER A 49 15.00 1.36 -44.86
N THR A 50 14.68 0.09 -44.59
CA THR A 50 13.31 -0.41 -44.41
C THR A 50 12.83 -0.39 -42.96
N GLY A 51 13.63 0.13 -42.02
CA GLY A 51 13.22 0.37 -40.64
C GLY A 51 13.49 -0.79 -39.68
N TYR A 52 14.32 -1.77 -40.04
CA TYR A 52 14.76 -2.81 -39.10
C TYR A 52 15.96 -2.32 -38.29
N LEU A 53 15.93 -2.58 -36.99
CA LEU A 53 17.03 -2.33 -36.06
C LEU A 53 17.65 -3.68 -35.67
N THR A 54 18.93 -3.87 -35.97
CA THR A 54 19.70 -5.01 -35.46
C THR A 54 20.59 -4.53 -34.33
N VAL A 55 20.39 -5.09 -33.14
CA VAL A 55 21.17 -4.77 -31.93
C VAL A 55 22.19 -5.88 -31.69
N TYR A 56 23.41 -5.49 -31.34
CA TYR A 56 24.53 -6.35 -31.00
C TYR A 56 24.94 -6.11 -29.54
N LEU A 57 25.29 -7.19 -28.83
CA LEU A 57 25.85 -7.16 -27.48
C LEU A 57 27.14 -7.99 -27.42
N TYR A 58 28.25 -7.31 -27.14
CA TYR A 58 29.59 -7.89 -27.07
C TYR A 58 30.02 -8.06 -25.61
N GLY A 59 30.93 -9.00 -25.34
CA GLY A 59 31.53 -9.19 -24.01
C GLY A 59 30.74 -10.09 -23.06
N VAL A 60 29.59 -10.63 -23.49
CA VAL A 60 28.82 -11.63 -22.74
C VAL A 60 29.25 -13.05 -23.15
N PRO A 61 29.46 -14.00 -22.21
CA PRO A 61 29.87 -15.36 -22.54
C PRO A 61 28.91 -16.06 -23.51
N PRO A 62 29.39 -16.79 -24.54
CA PRO A 62 28.54 -17.46 -25.54
C PRO A 62 27.54 -18.47 -24.95
N SER A 63 27.79 -18.98 -23.75
CA SER A 63 26.91 -19.91 -23.03
C SER A 63 25.71 -19.22 -22.34
N SER A 64 25.65 -17.89 -22.34
CA SER A 64 24.59 -17.13 -21.65
C SER A 64 23.30 -17.11 -22.45
N LYS A 65 22.16 -16.96 -21.77
CA LYS A 65 20.88 -16.62 -22.39
C LYS A 65 20.70 -15.10 -22.32
N VAL A 66 20.50 -14.45 -23.45
CA VAL A 66 20.34 -12.99 -23.50
C VAL A 66 18.98 -12.64 -24.11
N LEU A 67 18.19 -11.85 -23.38
CA LEU A 67 16.95 -11.24 -23.86
C LEU A 67 17.18 -9.74 -24.11
N LEU A 68 16.85 -9.28 -25.31
CA LEU A 68 16.73 -7.86 -25.63
C LEU A 68 15.36 -7.38 -25.15
N TRP A 69 15.36 -6.49 -24.17
CA TRP A 69 14.16 -5.81 -23.69
C TRP A 69 14.09 -4.45 -24.35
N TRP A 70 12.98 -4.15 -25.02
CA TRP A 70 12.90 -2.93 -25.83
C TRP A 70 11.49 -2.36 -25.88
N GLY A 71 11.37 -1.07 -26.16
CA GLY A 71 10.12 -0.35 -26.25
C GLY A 71 10.20 0.80 -27.24
N VAL A 72 9.04 1.28 -27.67
CA VAL A 72 8.90 2.51 -28.43
C VAL A 72 8.66 3.64 -27.45
N GLU A 73 9.40 4.74 -27.57
CA GLU A 73 9.27 5.88 -26.65
C GLU A 73 8.84 7.14 -27.43
N PRO A 74 8.16 8.10 -26.78
CA PRO A 74 7.81 9.36 -27.42
C PRO A 74 9.03 10.30 -27.59
N TYR A 75 10.09 10.07 -26.82
CA TYR A 75 11.37 10.78 -26.80
C TYR A 75 12.39 9.97 -25.99
N PRO A 76 13.71 10.19 -26.15
CA PRO A 76 14.77 9.53 -25.40
C PRO A 76 14.55 9.50 -23.88
N GLN A 77 14.69 8.32 -23.27
CA GLN A 77 14.43 8.05 -21.84
C GLN A 77 12.96 8.29 -21.44
N GLY A 78 12.04 8.15 -22.39
CA GLY A 78 10.60 8.32 -22.17
C GLY A 78 9.95 7.05 -21.61
N PRO A 79 8.65 7.10 -21.28
CA PRO A 79 7.89 5.90 -20.97
C PRO A 79 7.84 4.96 -22.19
N TRP A 80 7.95 3.66 -21.92
CA TRP A 80 7.98 2.65 -22.97
C TRP A 80 6.57 2.24 -23.37
N TYR A 81 6.37 2.09 -24.67
CA TYR A 81 5.17 1.54 -25.27
C TYR A 81 5.52 0.36 -26.16
N THR A 82 4.62 -0.61 -26.21
CA THR A 82 4.63 -1.65 -27.25
C THR A 82 4.40 -1.02 -28.63
N THR A 83 4.72 -1.75 -29.70
CA THR A 83 4.46 -1.29 -31.09
C THR A 83 2.98 -1.01 -31.39
N ASN A 84 2.06 -1.52 -30.56
CA ASN A 84 0.62 -1.27 -30.65
C ASN A 84 0.14 -0.08 -29.78
N GLY A 85 1.05 0.60 -29.08
CA GLY A 85 0.74 1.79 -28.26
C GLY A 85 0.31 1.50 -26.82
N THR A 86 0.29 0.24 -26.38
CA THR A 86 0.07 -0.12 -24.97
C THR A 86 1.31 0.19 -24.15
N SER A 87 1.15 0.76 -22.95
CA SER A 87 2.25 0.98 -22.00
C SER A 87 2.97 -0.34 -21.68
N GLY A 88 4.30 -0.32 -21.66
CA GLY A 88 5.15 -1.48 -21.36
C GLY A 88 6.22 -1.75 -22.41
N ASN A 89 6.99 -2.82 -22.19
CA ASN A 89 8.08 -3.25 -23.05
C ASN A 89 7.71 -4.49 -23.89
N MET A 90 8.60 -4.84 -24.81
CA MET A 90 8.62 -6.10 -25.55
C MET A 90 9.96 -6.80 -25.30
N GLU A 91 10.00 -8.10 -25.55
CA GLU A 91 11.17 -8.93 -25.33
C GLU A 91 11.52 -9.69 -26.60
N THR A 92 12.81 -9.83 -26.90
CA THR A 92 13.29 -10.57 -28.07
C THR A 92 14.54 -11.36 -27.70
N PRO A 93 14.53 -12.70 -27.77
CA PRO A 93 15.72 -13.50 -27.55
C PRO A 93 16.83 -13.16 -28.54
N MET A 94 18.05 -13.00 -28.02
CA MET A 94 19.23 -12.76 -28.85
C MET A 94 19.99 -14.07 -29.10
N THR A 95 20.60 -14.17 -30.28
CA THR A 95 21.38 -15.36 -30.70
C THR A 95 22.87 -15.01 -30.73
N TYR A 96 23.72 -15.86 -30.15
CA TYR A 96 25.17 -15.66 -30.24
C TYR A 96 25.68 -16.01 -31.65
N SER A 97 26.39 -15.08 -32.28
CA SER A 97 26.98 -15.24 -33.60
C SER A 97 28.50 -15.29 -33.48
N SER A 98 29.08 -16.44 -33.81
CA SER A 98 30.54 -16.65 -33.75
C SER A 98 31.30 -15.81 -34.79
N SER A 99 30.64 -15.40 -35.88
CA SER A 99 31.23 -14.53 -36.90
C SER A 99 31.38 -13.08 -36.44
N THR A 100 30.42 -12.57 -35.68
CA THR A 100 30.46 -11.19 -35.16
C THR A 100 31.07 -11.13 -33.76
N GLY A 101 31.09 -12.24 -33.03
CA GLY A 101 31.55 -12.31 -31.64
C GLY A 101 30.56 -11.69 -30.65
N ALA A 102 29.28 -11.57 -31.03
CA ALA A 102 28.24 -10.90 -30.25
C ALA A 102 26.93 -11.69 -30.20
N PHE A 103 26.10 -11.40 -29.20
CA PHE A 103 24.68 -11.71 -29.25
C PHE A 103 23.99 -10.69 -30.18
N GLU A 104 23.13 -11.16 -31.09
CA GLU A 104 22.42 -10.32 -32.05
C GLU A 104 20.92 -10.60 -32.06
N ALA A 105 20.12 -9.55 -32.23
CA ALA A 105 18.68 -9.63 -32.48
C ALA A 105 18.23 -8.51 -33.42
N THR A 106 17.34 -8.83 -34.34
CA THR A 106 16.71 -7.87 -35.26
C THR A 106 15.25 -7.66 -34.87
N ILE A 107 14.87 -6.41 -34.68
CA ILE A 107 13.52 -5.98 -34.29
C ILE A 107 12.98 -4.94 -35.28
N GLY A 108 11.65 -4.85 -35.38
CA GLY A 108 10.96 -4.01 -36.37
C GLY A 108 10.22 -4.81 -37.45
N PRO A 109 9.82 -4.18 -38.57
CA PRO A 109 10.22 -2.84 -39.00
C PRO A 109 9.48 -1.74 -38.25
N PHE A 110 10.18 -0.63 -37.96
CA PHE A 110 9.61 0.58 -37.37
C PHE A 110 9.34 1.63 -38.44
N LYS A 111 8.40 2.53 -38.15
CA LYS A 111 8.18 3.72 -38.98
C LYS A 111 9.39 4.66 -38.87
N ASN A 112 9.76 5.32 -39.96
CA ASN A 112 10.80 6.35 -39.92
C ASN A 112 10.44 7.45 -38.89
N GLY A 113 11.42 7.87 -38.08
CA GLY A 113 11.26 8.80 -36.96
C GLY A 113 10.83 8.16 -35.64
N THR A 114 10.69 6.84 -35.57
CA THR A 114 10.35 6.13 -34.32
C THR A 114 11.57 6.08 -33.40
N TRP A 115 11.39 6.49 -32.14
CA TRP A 115 12.39 6.28 -31.09
C TRP A 115 12.24 4.88 -30.50
N VAL A 116 13.34 4.15 -30.45
CA VAL A 116 13.41 2.80 -29.89
C VAL A 116 14.42 2.80 -28.75
N ALA A 117 13.93 2.41 -27.57
CA ALA A 117 14.70 2.20 -26.35
C ALA A 117 14.99 0.70 -26.17
N TYR A 118 16.16 0.34 -25.66
CA TYR A 118 16.46 -1.04 -25.30
C TYR A 118 17.47 -1.21 -24.16
N VAL A 119 17.38 -2.35 -23.47
CA VAL A 119 18.28 -2.87 -22.43
C VAL A 119 18.41 -4.40 -22.58
N PHE A 120 19.29 -5.03 -21.80
CA PHE A 120 19.50 -6.48 -21.88
C PHE A 120 19.26 -7.17 -20.55
N ASN A 121 18.63 -8.34 -20.59
CA ASN A 121 18.56 -9.26 -19.45
C ASN A 121 19.38 -10.52 -19.77
N VAL A 122 20.38 -10.82 -18.93
CA VAL A 122 21.28 -11.96 -19.07
C VAL A 122 20.95 -12.99 -17.99
N ASN A 123 20.69 -14.23 -18.43
CA ASN A 123 20.38 -15.39 -17.60
C ASN A 123 19.17 -15.23 -16.65
N GLY A 124 18.29 -14.24 -16.87
CA GLY A 124 17.09 -14.00 -16.06
C GLY A 124 17.29 -13.11 -14.84
N SER A 125 18.53 -12.82 -14.44
CA SER A 125 18.83 -12.09 -13.20
C SER A 125 19.69 -10.85 -13.38
N GLN A 126 20.51 -10.78 -14.44
CA GLN A 126 21.44 -9.67 -14.64
C GLN A 126 20.91 -8.69 -15.68
N TRP A 127 20.58 -7.48 -15.25
CA TRP A 127 20.24 -6.39 -16.15
C TRP A 127 21.48 -5.63 -16.59
N ILE A 128 21.59 -5.38 -17.88
CA ILE A 128 22.63 -4.55 -18.48
C ILE A 128 21.93 -3.34 -19.08
N ASN A 129 22.11 -2.22 -18.41
CA ASN A 129 21.60 -0.90 -18.76
C ASN A 129 22.75 0.00 -19.26
N TYR A 130 22.43 1.12 -19.92
CA TYR A 130 23.44 2.05 -20.38
C TYR A 130 24.23 2.59 -19.18
N ASP A 131 25.55 2.49 -19.27
CA ASP A 131 26.50 2.86 -18.19
C ASP A 131 26.20 2.20 -16.83
N ASN A 132 25.54 1.03 -16.85
CA ASN A 132 25.14 0.28 -15.65
C ASN A 132 24.22 1.05 -14.68
N HIS A 133 23.53 2.09 -15.17
CA HIS A 133 22.58 2.87 -14.39
C HIS A 133 21.18 2.23 -14.43
N ALA A 134 20.50 2.07 -13.29
CA ALA A 134 19.25 1.30 -13.18
C ALA A 134 18.11 1.79 -14.11
N PHE A 135 18.16 3.05 -14.54
CA PHE A 135 17.10 3.71 -15.29
C PHE A 135 17.52 4.16 -16.69
N TRP A 136 18.75 3.90 -17.14
CA TRP A 136 19.24 4.37 -18.44
C TRP A 136 19.20 3.29 -19.50
N ASN A 137 18.47 3.54 -20.57
CA ASN A 137 18.44 2.66 -21.75
C ASN A 137 19.23 3.24 -22.93
N TRP A 138 19.62 2.37 -23.87
CA TRP A 138 20.13 2.81 -25.17
C TRP A 138 18.96 3.27 -26.04
N ASN A 139 19.16 4.34 -26.82
CA ASN A 139 18.17 4.93 -27.70
C ASN A 139 18.67 5.08 -29.14
N VAL A 140 17.76 4.79 -30.06
CA VAL A 140 17.97 4.93 -31.50
C VAL A 140 16.72 5.50 -32.15
N ILE A 141 16.87 6.59 -32.90
CA ILE A 141 15.83 7.05 -33.82
C ILE A 141 15.98 6.35 -35.17
N ILE A 142 14.94 5.61 -35.57
CA ILE A 142 14.95 4.83 -36.80
C ILE A 142 14.77 5.76 -38.01
N ASN A 143 15.76 5.84 -38.90
CA ASN A 143 15.69 6.62 -40.15
C ASN A 143 15.07 8.02 -39.94
N PRO A 144 15.73 8.92 -39.18
CA PRO A 144 15.15 10.21 -38.80
C PRO A 144 14.71 11.01 -40.03
N PRO A 145 13.51 11.61 -40.01
CA PRO A 145 13.02 12.47 -41.08
C PRO A 145 13.96 13.64 -41.39
N MET A 146 14.00 14.08 -42.65
CA MET A 146 14.90 15.16 -43.10
C MET A 146 14.67 16.48 -42.36
N ASN A 147 13.46 16.74 -41.86
CA ASN A 147 13.12 17.95 -41.13
C ASN A 147 13.54 17.94 -39.65
N VAL A 148 14.08 16.83 -39.14
CA VAL A 148 14.67 16.76 -37.79
C VAL A 148 16.19 16.54 -37.81
N ILE A 149 16.75 16.04 -38.92
CA ILE A 149 18.20 15.95 -39.10
C ILE A 149 18.81 17.36 -39.04
N GLY A 150 19.89 17.52 -38.28
CA GLY A 150 20.56 18.80 -38.05
C GLY A 150 19.94 19.67 -36.97
N TYR A 151 18.87 19.22 -36.31
CA TYR A 151 18.35 19.91 -35.12
C TYR A 151 19.44 19.94 -34.05
N THR A 152 19.93 21.14 -33.74
CA THR A 152 21.11 21.34 -32.90
C THR A 152 20.79 22.01 -31.58
N LYS A 153 21.57 21.66 -30.55
CA LYS A 153 21.76 22.48 -29.34
C LYS A 153 23.24 22.71 -29.13
N ALA A 154 23.61 23.93 -28.74
CA ALA A 154 24.96 24.27 -28.37
C ALA A 154 24.98 25.11 -27.10
N TRP A 155 26.00 24.94 -26.26
CA TRP A 155 26.25 25.78 -25.10
C TRP A 155 27.74 25.84 -24.78
N VAL A 156 28.13 26.92 -24.11
CA VAL A 156 29.50 27.20 -23.69
C VAL A 156 29.74 26.58 -22.32
N LEU A 157 30.87 25.91 -22.16
CA LEU A 157 31.37 25.36 -20.91
C LEU A 157 32.16 26.43 -20.13
N PRO A 158 32.28 26.29 -18.80
CA PRO A 158 33.06 27.22 -17.96
C PRO A 158 34.49 27.49 -18.43
N ASN A 159 35.11 26.52 -19.11
CA ASN A 159 36.47 26.64 -19.63
C ASN A 159 36.56 27.28 -21.03
N GLY A 160 35.46 27.79 -21.59
CA GLY A 160 35.38 28.38 -22.94
C GLY A 160 35.23 27.37 -24.07
N SER A 161 35.10 26.07 -23.78
CA SER A 161 34.77 25.07 -24.82
C SER A 161 33.28 25.09 -25.15
N ILE A 162 32.89 24.70 -26.35
CA ILE A 162 31.49 24.64 -26.78
C ILE A 162 31.11 23.18 -27.00
N VAL A 163 30.05 22.72 -26.32
CA VAL A 163 29.41 21.44 -26.63
C VAL A 163 28.36 21.69 -27.71
N ILE A 164 28.40 20.92 -28.79
CA ILE A 164 27.45 20.98 -29.90
C ILE A 164 26.84 19.60 -30.07
N THR A 165 25.51 19.52 -29.97
CA THR A 165 24.75 18.30 -30.26
C THR A 165 23.92 18.48 -31.53
N ALA A 166 23.64 17.39 -32.24
CA ALA A 166 22.78 17.37 -33.42
C ALA A 166 22.08 16.01 -33.60
N ILE A 167 20.84 16.02 -34.07
CA ILE A 167 20.22 14.78 -34.57
C ILE A 167 20.84 14.45 -35.94
N GLY A 168 21.45 13.28 -36.05
CA GLY A 168 21.97 12.72 -37.30
C GLY A 168 21.32 11.37 -37.59
N ARG A 169 21.71 10.71 -38.68
CA ARG A 169 21.22 9.36 -39.00
C ARG A 169 22.16 8.31 -38.39
N PRO A 170 21.84 7.65 -37.28
CA PRO A 170 22.73 6.63 -36.76
C PRO A 170 22.70 5.35 -37.62
N PRO A 171 23.84 4.63 -37.76
CA PRO A 171 25.16 4.90 -37.18
C PRO A 171 26.10 5.68 -38.14
N ASP A 172 25.59 6.59 -38.97
CA ASP A 172 26.40 7.33 -39.95
C ASP A 172 27.52 8.16 -39.29
N THR A 173 28.57 8.44 -40.05
CA THR A 173 29.67 9.28 -39.56
C THR A 173 29.35 10.76 -39.80
N MET A 174 29.00 11.49 -38.75
CA MET A 174 28.68 12.91 -38.82
C MET A 174 29.91 13.78 -38.49
N LEU A 175 30.27 14.68 -39.39
CA LEU A 175 31.36 15.65 -39.21
C LEU A 175 30.80 17.03 -38.88
N LEU A 176 31.38 17.70 -37.89
CA LEU A 176 31.16 19.10 -37.56
C LEU A 176 32.25 19.94 -38.23
N TRP A 177 31.85 20.78 -39.18
CA TRP A 177 32.72 21.77 -39.80
C TRP A 177 32.47 23.11 -39.13
N TRP A 178 33.49 23.75 -38.57
CA TRP A 178 33.30 24.96 -37.77
C TRP A 178 34.44 25.95 -37.91
N GLY A 179 34.19 27.23 -37.63
CA GLY A 179 35.20 28.29 -37.72
C GLY A 179 34.86 29.50 -36.85
N LEU A 180 35.89 30.29 -36.55
CA LEU A 180 35.76 31.58 -35.89
C LEU A 180 35.21 32.60 -36.89
N THR A 181 34.30 33.45 -36.42
CA THR A 181 33.67 34.48 -37.24
C THR A 181 33.46 35.79 -36.46
N THR A 182 32.93 36.81 -37.12
CA THR A 182 32.69 38.14 -36.53
C THR A 182 31.29 38.31 -35.95
N GLY A 183 30.39 37.36 -36.17
CA GLY A 183 29.01 37.45 -35.68
C GLY A 183 28.14 36.23 -36.04
N PRO A 184 26.85 36.24 -35.65
CA PRO A 184 25.93 35.13 -35.92
C PRO A 184 25.43 35.07 -37.37
N GLN A 185 25.72 36.09 -38.20
CA GLN A 185 25.16 36.22 -39.54
C GLN A 185 25.73 35.16 -40.49
N THR A 186 24.85 34.59 -41.30
CA THR A 186 25.22 33.60 -42.33
C THR A 186 26.08 34.24 -43.44
N GLY A 187 27.08 33.52 -43.94
CA GLY A 187 27.92 33.97 -45.07
C GLY A 187 29.12 34.82 -44.68
N LEU A 188 29.41 34.95 -43.38
CA LEU A 188 30.65 35.56 -42.91
C LEU A 188 31.86 34.66 -43.19
N PRO A 189 33.05 35.23 -43.44
CA PRO A 189 34.27 34.43 -43.60
C PRO A 189 34.60 33.70 -42.30
N TRP A 190 35.07 32.45 -42.44
CA TRP A 190 35.51 31.62 -41.33
C TRP A 190 37.02 31.65 -41.22
N HIS A 191 37.49 31.62 -39.98
CA HIS A 191 38.91 31.48 -39.65
C HIS A 191 39.14 30.24 -38.79
N THR A 192 40.26 29.56 -39.00
CA THR A 192 40.71 28.48 -38.12
C THR A 192 41.18 29.03 -36.78
N THR A 193 41.35 28.17 -35.78
CA THR A 193 41.91 28.61 -34.48
C THR A 193 43.37 29.06 -34.58
N ALA A 194 44.07 28.71 -35.67
CA ALA A 194 45.40 29.21 -36.00
C ALA A 194 45.39 30.57 -36.73
N GLY A 195 44.21 31.17 -36.97
CA GLY A 195 44.06 32.49 -37.58
C GLY A 195 44.06 32.53 -39.11
N GLY A 196 44.21 31.38 -39.78
CA GLY A 196 44.12 31.27 -41.25
C GLY A 196 42.68 31.30 -41.75
N SER A 197 42.45 31.73 -43.00
CA SER A 197 41.15 31.60 -43.67
C SER A 197 40.78 30.12 -43.82
N GLY A 198 39.56 29.74 -43.45
CA GLY A 198 39.07 28.37 -43.58
C GLY A 198 38.33 27.87 -42.34
N ASN A 199 38.15 26.55 -42.25
CA ASN A 199 37.41 25.89 -41.20
C ASN A 199 38.25 24.82 -40.50
N ASN A 200 37.82 24.44 -39.31
CA ASN A 200 38.21 23.22 -38.61
C ASN A 200 37.17 22.13 -38.85
N ILE A 201 37.55 20.88 -38.60
CA ILE A 201 36.67 19.71 -38.73
C ILE A 201 36.81 18.87 -37.47
N SER A 202 35.69 18.45 -36.89
CA SER A 202 35.62 17.56 -35.75
C SER A 202 34.66 16.41 -36.05
N VAL A 203 35.04 15.18 -35.72
CA VAL A 203 34.13 14.02 -35.84
C VAL A 203 33.17 14.07 -34.66
N MET A 204 31.86 14.01 -34.92
CA MET A 204 30.87 13.93 -33.85
C MET A 204 30.69 12.49 -33.39
N GLN A 205 30.57 12.30 -32.08
CA GLN A 205 30.33 11.00 -31.46
C GLN A 205 28.83 10.77 -31.24
N TYR A 206 28.32 9.60 -31.61
CA TYR A 206 26.94 9.25 -31.30
C TYR A 206 26.79 8.96 -29.80
N ASN A 207 25.89 9.69 -29.14
CA ASN A 207 25.49 9.49 -27.76
C ASN A 207 24.20 8.64 -27.75
N PRO A 208 24.28 7.35 -27.41
CA PRO A 208 23.12 6.47 -27.42
C PRO A 208 22.17 6.71 -26.24
N LEU A 209 22.53 7.47 -25.20
CA LEU A 209 21.60 7.80 -24.12
C LEU A 209 20.49 8.75 -24.62
N TRP A 210 20.85 9.70 -25.48
CA TRP A 210 19.95 10.72 -26.04
C TRP A 210 19.67 10.54 -27.53
N GLY A 211 20.33 9.58 -28.17
CA GLY A 211 20.27 9.29 -29.60
C GLY A 211 20.62 10.47 -30.51
N ASN A 212 21.62 11.25 -30.11
CA ASN A 212 22.11 12.39 -30.89
C ASN A 212 23.64 12.31 -31.07
N TYR A 213 24.19 13.09 -31.99
CA TYR A 213 25.63 13.24 -32.18
C TYR A 213 26.13 14.42 -31.35
N THR A 214 27.29 14.29 -30.71
CA THR A 214 27.91 15.31 -29.87
C THR A 214 29.36 15.57 -30.28
N ALA A 215 29.78 16.83 -30.29
CA ALA A 215 31.18 17.23 -30.36
C ALA A 215 31.47 18.35 -29.36
N ILE A 216 32.69 18.38 -28.84
CA ILE A 216 33.20 19.49 -28.03
C ILE A 216 34.33 20.15 -28.81
N ILE A 217 34.28 21.46 -28.93
CA ILE A 217 35.25 22.27 -29.66
C ILE A 217 35.75 23.43 -28.79
N GLY A 218 36.93 23.97 -29.07
CA GLY A 218 37.57 25.01 -28.25
C GLY A 218 38.66 24.46 -27.35
N PRO A 219 39.01 25.15 -26.24
CA PRO A 219 38.35 26.34 -25.71
C PRO A 219 38.57 27.60 -26.56
N PHE A 220 37.66 28.57 -26.46
CA PHE A 220 37.70 29.87 -27.13
C PHE A 220 37.90 31.00 -26.11
N THR A 221 38.11 32.21 -26.62
CA THR A 221 38.21 33.43 -25.81
C THR A 221 36.81 34.06 -25.68
N PRO A 222 36.42 34.58 -24.50
CA PRO A 222 35.14 35.23 -24.32
C PRO A 222 34.89 36.31 -25.37
N GLY A 223 33.70 36.31 -25.94
CA GLY A 223 33.25 37.21 -27.01
C GLY A 223 33.47 36.68 -28.42
N GLN A 224 34.25 35.61 -28.63
CA GLN A 224 34.45 35.04 -29.96
C GLN A 224 33.20 34.36 -30.49
N TRP A 225 32.85 34.62 -31.76
CA TRP A 225 31.77 33.90 -32.43
C TRP A 225 32.31 32.64 -33.11
N VAL A 226 31.61 31.53 -32.91
CA VAL A 226 31.85 30.27 -33.60
C VAL A 226 30.64 29.94 -34.45
N GLN A 227 30.87 29.62 -35.72
CA GLN A 227 29.87 29.11 -36.64
C GLN A 227 30.18 27.69 -37.07
N TRP A 228 29.15 26.92 -37.42
CA TRP A 228 29.33 25.56 -37.92
C TRP A 228 28.30 25.12 -38.96
N VAL A 229 28.60 24.01 -39.62
CA VAL A 229 27.71 23.20 -40.44
C VAL A 229 28.05 21.73 -40.21
N TYR A 230 27.19 20.82 -40.63
CA TYR A 230 27.47 19.39 -40.54
C TYR A 230 27.61 18.76 -41.92
N HIS A 231 28.39 17.68 -41.99
CA HIS A 231 28.53 16.83 -43.16
C HIS A 231 28.33 15.38 -42.73
N ASP A 232 27.27 14.75 -43.23
CA ASP A 232 27.09 13.30 -43.12
C ASP A 232 28.02 12.64 -44.13
N ASN A 233 29.10 12.05 -43.63
CA ASN A 233 30.15 11.46 -44.45
C ASN A 233 29.74 10.10 -45.04
N THR A 234 28.70 9.46 -44.52
CA THR A 234 28.17 8.21 -45.08
C THR A 234 27.35 8.50 -46.33
N THR A 235 26.50 9.53 -46.29
CA THR A 235 25.62 9.88 -47.42
C THR A 235 26.18 10.98 -48.33
N GLY A 236 27.21 11.71 -47.89
CA GLY A 236 27.77 12.89 -48.56
C GLY A 236 26.93 14.16 -48.42
N TRP A 237 25.95 14.17 -47.51
CA TRP A 237 24.99 15.26 -47.40
C TRP A 237 25.48 16.37 -46.47
N TRP A 238 25.36 17.63 -46.91
CA TRP A 238 25.64 18.82 -46.10
C TRP A 238 24.39 19.33 -45.41
N ILE A 239 24.50 19.57 -44.11
CA ILE A 239 23.42 20.04 -43.24
C ILE A 239 23.81 21.43 -42.73
N HIS A 240 23.05 22.43 -43.13
CA HIS A 240 23.26 23.84 -42.83
C HIS A 240 21.90 24.49 -42.56
N ASN A 241 21.88 25.66 -41.92
CA ASN A 241 20.64 26.30 -41.50
C ASN A 241 19.47 26.27 -42.50
N SER A 242 19.72 26.60 -43.77
CA SER A 242 18.68 26.69 -44.81
C SER A 242 18.00 25.36 -45.17
N ASN A 243 18.54 24.20 -44.75
CA ASN A 243 17.92 22.90 -44.96
C ASN A 243 17.39 22.23 -43.66
N VAL A 244 17.55 22.88 -42.50
CA VAL A 244 16.96 22.47 -41.21
C VAL A 244 15.79 23.36 -40.81
N SER A 245 15.97 24.68 -40.82
CA SER A 245 14.93 25.70 -40.62
C SER A 245 15.49 27.09 -40.94
N SER A 246 14.69 27.97 -41.54
CA SER A 246 15.08 29.37 -41.80
C SER A 246 15.44 30.16 -40.53
N SER A 247 15.11 29.65 -39.35
CA SER A 247 15.45 30.24 -38.05
C SER A 247 16.62 29.56 -37.33
N ALA A 248 17.18 28.47 -37.86
CA ALA A 248 18.32 27.79 -37.24
C ALA A 248 19.57 28.64 -37.48
N ASN A 249 20.19 29.19 -36.44
CA ASN A 249 21.51 29.80 -36.56
C ASN A 249 22.52 28.82 -35.97
N PHE A 250 23.40 28.27 -36.81
CA PHE A 250 24.53 27.43 -36.38
C PHE A 250 25.69 28.32 -35.96
N ALA A 251 25.42 29.18 -34.99
CA ALA A 251 26.37 30.14 -34.46
C ALA A 251 26.15 30.29 -32.95
N ILE A 252 27.23 30.43 -32.21
CA ILE A 252 27.21 30.76 -30.78
C ILE A 252 28.37 31.70 -30.47
N GLN A 253 28.13 32.66 -29.59
CA GLN A 253 29.20 33.47 -29.04
C GLN A 253 29.71 32.75 -27.79
N ASP A 254 31.02 32.55 -27.71
CA ASP A 254 31.67 32.05 -26.51
C ASP A 254 31.53 33.10 -25.40
N VAL A 255 30.57 32.93 -24.50
CA VAL A 255 30.32 33.84 -23.38
C VAL A 255 30.40 33.02 -22.10
N TYR A 256 31.52 33.17 -21.39
CA TYR A 256 31.72 32.59 -20.07
C TYR A 256 32.38 33.62 -19.14
N THR A 257 32.08 33.50 -17.85
CA THR A 257 32.78 34.21 -16.79
C THR A 257 33.48 33.19 -15.91
N THR A 258 34.52 33.59 -15.17
CA THR A 258 35.15 32.70 -14.18
C THR A 258 34.31 32.55 -12.91
N VAL A 259 33.12 33.18 -12.86
CA VAL A 259 32.23 33.21 -11.70
C VAL A 259 31.05 32.30 -11.97
N HIS A 260 30.86 31.30 -11.11
CA HIS A 260 29.80 30.31 -11.23
C HIS A 260 28.96 30.29 -9.97
N VAL A 261 27.64 30.12 -10.13
CA VAL A 261 26.75 29.88 -8.98
C VAL A 261 26.92 28.44 -8.52
N VAL A 262 27.15 28.25 -7.22
CA VAL A 262 27.37 26.94 -6.60
C VAL A 262 26.17 26.51 -5.76
N ALA A 263 25.58 27.43 -5.02
CA ALA A 263 24.41 27.18 -4.18
C ALA A 263 23.52 28.41 -4.12
N VAL A 264 22.23 28.19 -3.92
CA VAL A 264 21.24 29.25 -3.71
C VAL A 264 20.32 28.84 -2.57
N HIS A 265 20.04 29.80 -1.70
CA HIS A 265 19.12 29.64 -0.59
C HIS A 265 18.15 30.83 -0.52
N TYR A 266 16.86 30.55 -0.57
CA TYR A 266 15.82 31.54 -0.27
C TYR A 266 15.58 31.58 1.24
N SER A 267 15.35 32.76 1.82
CA SER A 267 15.05 32.86 3.27
C SER A 267 13.77 32.18 3.71
N GLN A 268 12.84 31.92 2.79
CA GLN A 268 11.58 31.22 2.98
C GLN A 268 11.25 30.40 1.73
N LEU A 269 10.43 29.35 1.88
CA LEU A 269 9.95 28.52 0.76
C LEU A 269 8.89 29.27 -0.06
N VAL A 270 8.09 30.12 0.58
CA VAL A 270 7.00 30.91 -0.01
C VAL A 270 7.06 32.34 0.53
N TYR A 271 6.69 33.31 -0.30
CA TYR A 271 6.53 34.70 0.11
C TYR A 271 5.13 35.19 -0.17
N LEU A 272 4.57 36.02 0.71
CA LEU A 272 3.34 36.75 0.44
C LEU A 272 3.60 38.04 -0.32
N VAL A 273 2.63 38.48 -1.13
CA VAL A 273 2.71 39.77 -1.85
C VAL A 273 3.10 40.90 -0.89
N GLY A 274 4.20 41.58 -1.23
CA GLY A 274 4.74 42.72 -0.46
C GLY A 274 5.74 42.37 0.65
N GLN A 275 5.96 41.09 0.98
CA GLN A 275 7.03 40.67 1.90
C GLN A 275 8.42 40.91 1.29
N GLN A 276 9.46 41.01 2.13
CA GLN A 276 10.84 41.06 1.65
C GLN A 276 11.33 39.66 1.30
N VAL A 277 11.80 39.48 0.07
CA VAL A 277 12.43 38.25 -0.42
C VAL A 277 13.92 38.33 -0.13
N GLY A 278 14.44 37.41 0.67
CA GLY A 278 15.87 37.21 0.86
C GLY A 278 16.40 36.09 -0.02
N VAL A 279 17.44 36.39 -0.80
CA VAL A 279 18.14 35.41 -1.65
C VAL A 279 19.62 35.45 -1.33
N ASN A 280 20.19 34.31 -0.92
CA ASN A 280 21.62 34.16 -0.74
C ASN A 280 22.18 33.28 -1.86
N VAL A 281 23.05 33.85 -2.69
CA VAL A 281 23.69 33.17 -3.83
C VAL A 281 25.16 32.96 -3.49
N THR A 282 25.56 31.71 -3.33
CA THR A 282 26.98 31.35 -3.21
C THR A 282 27.56 31.22 -4.61
N VAL A 283 28.58 32.03 -4.89
CA VAL A 283 29.34 31.99 -6.14
C VAL A 283 30.77 31.52 -5.89
N GLN A 284 31.37 30.84 -6.86
CA GLN A 284 32.78 30.53 -6.91
C GLN A 284 33.42 31.29 -8.07
N ASN A 285 34.44 32.08 -7.78
CA ASN A 285 35.27 32.72 -8.79
C ASN A 285 36.59 31.95 -8.94
N GLU A 286 36.76 31.26 -10.07
CA GLU A 286 37.98 30.52 -10.42
C GLU A 286 39.08 31.42 -10.99
N GLY A 287 38.77 32.70 -11.23
CA GLY A 287 39.70 33.71 -11.73
C GLY A 287 40.35 34.53 -10.62
N SER A 288 41.05 35.60 -11.02
CA SER A 288 41.52 36.61 -10.07
C SER A 288 40.36 37.45 -9.54
N SER A 289 40.60 38.12 -8.40
CA SER A 289 39.68 39.12 -7.87
C SER A 289 39.42 40.21 -8.92
N ALA A 290 38.16 40.45 -9.27
CA ALA A 290 37.75 41.41 -10.29
C ALA A 290 36.34 41.95 -10.00
N SER A 291 35.98 43.05 -10.66
CA SER A 291 34.63 43.63 -10.60
C SER A 291 33.74 43.00 -11.66
N TYR A 292 32.57 42.54 -11.24
CA TYR A 292 31.54 41.92 -12.08
C TYR A 292 30.23 42.68 -11.91
N ASP A 293 29.50 42.86 -13.00
CA ASP A 293 28.11 43.32 -12.93
C ASP A 293 27.24 42.13 -12.55
N VAL A 294 26.42 42.25 -11.52
CA VAL A 294 25.57 41.18 -11.02
C VAL A 294 24.13 41.65 -11.03
N ALA A 295 23.25 40.84 -11.62
CA ALA A 295 21.82 41.11 -11.62
C ALA A 295 21.01 39.87 -11.23
N LEU A 296 19.91 40.09 -10.49
CA LEU A 296 18.90 39.07 -10.24
C LEU A 296 17.64 39.44 -11.00
N VAL A 297 17.13 38.52 -11.81
CA VAL A 297 15.94 38.70 -12.64
C VAL A 297 14.88 37.68 -12.22
N VAL A 298 13.70 38.17 -11.86
CA VAL A 298 12.52 37.36 -11.50
C VAL A 298 11.48 37.52 -12.62
N GLY A 299 11.18 36.41 -13.30
CA GLY A 299 10.38 36.42 -14.53
C GLY A 299 11.03 37.30 -15.59
N THR A 300 10.47 38.48 -15.83
CA THR A 300 11.01 39.48 -16.79
C THR A 300 11.49 40.76 -16.11
N LYS A 301 11.47 40.84 -14.78
CA LYS A 301 11.85 42.04 -14.03
C LYS A 301 13.21 41.86 -13.36
N THR A 302 14.12 42.79 -13.59
CA THR A 302 15.35 42.91 -12.81
C THR A 302 15.01 43.48 -11.43
N VAL A 303 15.24 42.69 -10.38
CA VAL A 303 14.96 43.08 -8.98
C VAL A 303 16.20 43.55 -8.25
N TYR A 304 17.37 43.15 -8.73
CA TYR A 304 18.67 43.57 -8.20
C TYR A 304 19.63 43.78 -9.37
N ASN A 305 20.43 44.84 -9.30
CA ASN A 305 21.50 45.12 -10.24
C ASN A 305 22.59 45.95 -9.53
N SER A 306 23.80 45.42 -9.44
CA SER A 306 24.95 46.09 -8.82
C SER A 306 26.25 45.58 -9.41
N THR A 307 27.30 46.41 -9.38
CA THR A 307 28.67 45.96 -9.64
C THR A 307 29.31 45.53 -8.33
N LEU A 308 29.88 44.33 -8.27
CA LEU A 308 30.49 43.75 -7.07
C LEU A 308 31.92 43.30 -7.36
N THR A 309 32.83 43.51 -6.41
CA THR A 309 34.17 42.89 -6.45
C THR A 309 34.10 41.49 -5.86
N ILE A 310 34.28 40.47 -6.70
CA ILE A 310 34.20 39.07 -6.30
C ILE A 310 35.64 38.53 -6.18
N PRO A 311 36.14 38.22 -4.97
CA PRO A 311 37.47 37.66 -4.79
C PRO A 311 37.58 36.25 -5.41
N SER A 312 38.80 35.77 -5.59
CA SER A 312 39.02 34.37 -5.99
C SER A 312 38.55 33.41 -4.89
N GLY A 313 37.94 32.28 -5.26
CA GLY A 313 37.31 31.33 -4.34
C GLY A 313 35.81 31.57 -4.15
N TYR A 314 35.27 31.18 -2.99
CA TYR A 314 33.84 31.26 -2.70
C TYR A 314 33.44 32.61 -2.11
N SER A 315 32.26 33.12 -2.49
CA SER A 315 31.65 34.33 -1.96
C SER A 315 30.14 34.18 -1.86
N ASN A 316 29.54 34.73 -0.80
CA ASN A 316 28.09 34.78 -0.63
C ASN A 316 27.57 36.17 -0.98
N ILE A 317 26.58 36.23 -1.87
CA ILE A 317 25.93 37.45 -2.31
C ILE A 317 24.50 37.42 -1.79
N SER A 318 24.22 38.27 -0.79
CA SER A 318 22.89 38.40 -0.19
C SER A 318 22.12 39.54 -0.86
N ILE A 319 20.92 39.23 -1.35
CA ILE A 319 20.05 40.13 -2.11
C ILE A 319 18.70 40.18 -1.41
N GLU A 320 18.17 41.38 -1.20
CA GLU A 320 16.82 41.59 -0.69
C GLU A 320 16.01 42.45 -1.66
N PHE A 321 14.73 42.10 -1.86
CA PHE A 321 13.79 42.89 -2.65
C PHE A 321 12.34 42.63 -2.23
N PRO A 322 11.42 43.60 -2.39
CA PRO A 322 10.00 43.37 -2.09
C PRO A 322 9.34 42.44 -3.13
N ALA A 323 8.52 41.49 -2.67
CA ALA A 323 7.70 40.58 -3.45
C ALA A 323 6.52 41.29 -4.13
N ASN A 324 6.81 42.31 -4.95
CA ASN A 324 5.82 43.10 -5.70
C ASN A 324 5.45 42.43 -7.04
N PHE A 325 5.02 41.18 -6.93
CA PHE A 325 4.57 40.34 -8.03
C PHE A 325 3.16 39.84 -7.73
N SER A 326 2.42 39.45 -8.75
CA SER A 326 1.15 38.74 -8.55
C SER A 326 1.40 37.36 -7.95
N MET A 327 0.36 36.73 -7.42
CA MET A 327 0.45 35.35 -7.00
C MET A 327 0.85 34.43 -8.17
N GLY A 328 1.83 33.54 -7.97
CA GLY A 328 2.32 32.61 -8.98
C GLY A 328 3.73 32.08 -8.73
N PHE A 329 4.18 31.23 -9.65
CA PHE A 329 5.54 30.69 -9.73
C PHE A 329 6.38 31.50 -10.71
N TYR A 330 7.58 31.90 -10.30
CA TYR A 330 8.47 32.74 -11.09
C TYR A 330 9.82 32.06 -11.32
N ASN A 331 10.22 31.95 -12.59
CA ASN A 331 11.60 31.59 -12.92
C ASN A 331 12.53 32.70 -12.44
N VAL A 332 13.64 32.33 -11.82
CA VAL A 332 14.64 33.26 -11.32
C VAL A 332 15.96 33.01 -12.02
N TYR A 333 16.61 34.08 -12.45
CA TYR A 333 17.91 34.05 -13.10
C TYR A 333 18.89 34.93 -12.35
N PHE A 334 20.06 34.38 -12.07
CA PHE A 334 21.23 35.13 -11.62
C PHE A 334 22.13 35.39 -12.81
N LEU A 335 22.45 36.66 -13.07
CA LEU A 335 23.28 37.08 -14.18
C LEU A 335 24.59 37.64 -13.66
N VAL A 336 25.69 37.19 -14.24
CA VAL A 336 27.03 37.72 -13.99
C VAL A 336 27.59 38.26 -15.29
N GLY A 337 27.95 39.54 -15.28
CA GLY A 337 28.45 40.31 -16.40
C GLY A 337 29.93 40.65 -16.23
N ALA A 338 30.71 40.46 -17.30
CA ALA A 338 32.09 40.91 -17.39
C ALA A 338 32.32 41.57 -18.77
N SER A 339 32.80 42.81 -18.79
CA SER A 339 33.10 43.56 -20.02
C SER A 339 31.95 43.62 -21.04
N GLY A 340 30.70 43.74 -20.56
CA GLY A 340 29.50 43.82 -21.41
C GLY A 340 28.94 42.48 -21.88
N LEU A 341 29.58 41.36 -21.54
CA LEU A 341 29.09 40.01 -21.78
C LEU A 341 28.42 39.48 -20.52
N TRP A 342 27.25 38.84 -20.66
CA TRP A 342 26.46 38.33 -19.53
C TRP A 342 26.30 36.82 -19.60
N GLN A 343 26.64 36.14 -18.52
CA GLN A 343 26.32 34.74 -18.27
C GLN A 343 25.08 34.66 -17.39
N ASN A 344 24.15 33.77 -17.69
CA ASN A 344 22.95 33.54 -16.88
C ASN A 344 22.96 32.15 -16.24
N THR A 345 22.45 32.08 -15.00
CA THR A 345 22.23 30.85 -14.26
C THR A 345 20.77 30.82 -13.81
N SER A 346 20.04 29.75 -14.14
CA SER A 346 18.69 29.54 -13.59
C SER A 346 18.78 29.11 -12.13
N LEU A 347 18.00 29.72 -11.26
CA LEU A 347 17.85 29.35 -9.86
C LEU A 347 16.53 28.58 -9.63
N PRO A 348 16.28 27.98 -8.45
CA PRO A 348 14.98 27.41 -8.13
C PRO A 348 13.87 28.47 -8.22
N GLN A 349 12.64 28.05 -8.51
CA GLN A 349 11.54 28.99 -8.73
C GLN A 349 11.19 29.75 -7.44
N LEU A 350 10.82 31.02 -7.60
CA LEU A 350 10.28 31.83 -6.51
C LEU A 350 8.76 31.71 -6.48
N ILE A 351 8.20 31.40 -5.32
CA ILE A 351 6.76 31.28 -5.11
C ILE A 351 6.25 32.51 -4.39
N ILE A 352 5.25 33.16 -4.98
CA ILE A 352 4.59 34.31 -4.38
C ILE A 352 3.10 34.00 -4.24
N LEU A 353 2.54 34.13 -3.04
CA LEU A 353 1.13 33.90 -2.73
C LEU A 353 0.43 35.18 -2.27
N ASN A 354 -0.91 35.20 -2.39
CA ASN A 354 -1.74 36.31 -1.91
C ASN A 354 -2.92 35.78 -1.08
N THR A 355 -2.89 36.05 0.22
CA THR A 355 -3.92 35.65 1.19
C THR A 355 -5.08 36.64 1.31
N THR A 356 -5.01 37.80 0.67
CA THR A 356 -6.05 38.84 0.78
C THR A 356 -7.36 38.34 0.19
N ASN A 357 -8.43 38.31 1.01
CA ASN A 357 -9.76 37.80 0.64
C ASN A 357 -9.76 36.37 0.08
N ARG A 358 -8.79 35.54 0.46
CA ARG A 358 -8.68 34.14 0.04
C ARG A 358 -8.59 33.26 1.27
N LYS A 359 -9.40 32.21 1.29
CA LYS A 359 -9.34 31.21 2.36
C LYS A 359 -8.06 30.37 2.23
N PRO A 360 -7.49 29.91 3.36
CA PRO A 360 -6.37 28.98 3.33
C PRO A 360 -6.78 27.64 2.69
N VAL A 361 -5.80 26.88 2.23
CA VAL A 361 -5.99 25.44 1.95
C VAL A 361 -5.99 24.67 3.26
N SER A 362 -6.91 23.74 3.41
CA SER A 362 -6.96 22.84 4.56
C SER A 362 -6.19 21.56 4.23
N VAL A 363 -5.09 21.30 4.94
CA VAL A 363 -4.30 20.07 4.80
C VAL A 363 -4.72 19.09 5.88
N VAL A 364 -5.17 17.92 5.46
CA VAL A 364 -5.65 16.85 6.34
C VAL A 364 -4.71 15.66 6.22
N ILE A 365 -3.82 15.50 7.20
CA ILE A 365 -2.95 14.32 7.28
C ILE A 365 -3.70 13.22 8.05
N VAL A 366 -3.70 12.02 7.47
CA VAL A 366 -4.33 10.82 8.03
C VAL A 366 -3.28 9.71 8.07
N TRP A 367 -2.80 9.40 9.26
CA TRP A 367 -1.84 8.33 9.48
C TRP A 367 -2.55 7.03 9.87
N ASN A 368 -2.28 5.94 9.14
CA ASN A 368 -2.69 4.58 9.49
C ASN A 368 -1.60 3.88 10.29
N MET A 369 -1.78 3.78 11.61
CA MET A 369 -0.82 3.12 12.51
C MET A 369 -1.25 1.68 12.71
N HIS A 370 -0.54 0.76 12.05
CA HIS A 370 -0.98 -0.62 11.98
C HIS A 370 0.13 -1.62 12.29
N GLN A 371 -0.20 -2.65 13.05
CA GLN A 371 0.57 -3.88 13.13
C GLN A 371 -0.40 -5.07 13.24
N PRO A 372 -0.13 -6.20 12.56
CA PRO A 372 -0.88 -7.43 12.78
C PRO A 372 -0.65 -7.98 14.19
N LEU A 373 -1.47 -8.96 14.59
CA LEU A 373 -1.27 -9.64 15.87
C LEU A 373 -0.03 -10.56 15.81
N TYR A 374 1.02 -10.22 16.55
CA TYR A 374 2.23 -11.05 16.68
C TYR A 374 2.19 -12.04 17.83
N LEU A 375 1.21 -11.96 18.71
CA LEU A 375 1.00 -12.96 19.76
C LEU A 375 0.49 -14.27 19.14
N GLU A 376 0.97 -15.40 19.65
CA GLU A 376 0.42 -16.75 19.39
C GLU A 376 -0.69 -17.10 20.38
N PRO A 377 -1.51 -18.16 20.14
CA PRO A 377 -2.54 -18.61 21.08
C PRO A 377 -2.05 -18.85 22.53
N ASN A 378 -0.77 -19.17 22.69
CA ASN A 378 -0.13 -19.42 23.99
C ASN A 378 0.38 -18.14 24.69
N GLY A 379 0.27 -16.96 24.08
CA GLY A 379 0.71 -15.67 24.62
C GLY A 379 2.19 -15.31 24.36
N THR A 380 2.93 -16.12 23.59
CA THR A 380 4.30 -15.82 23.16
C THR A 380 4.30 -14.85 21.98
N TRP A 381 5.23 -13.89 21.97
CA TRP A 381 5.43 -12.99 20.84
C TRP A 381 6.22 -13.70 19.74
N GLY A 382 5.55 -13.98 18.62
CA GLY A 382 6.17 -14.55 17.43
C GLY A 382 7.14 -13.58 16.76
N GLN A 383 6.88 -12.27 16.88
CA GLN A 383 7.74 -11.19 16.37
C GLN A 383 7.67 -9.95 17.28
N PRO A 384 8.74 -9.14 17.34
CA PRO A 384 8.86 -8.01 18.26
C PRO A 384 8.51 -6.64 17.65
N TRP A 385 7.80 -6.61 16.52
CA TRP A 385 7.70 -5.41 15.68
C TRP A 385 6.86 -4.31 16.36
N VAL A 386 5.85 -4.68 17.16
CA VAL A 386 5.13 -3.71 18.00
C VAL A 386 6.08 -2.99 18.95
N GLN A 387 7.00 -3.72 19.60
CA GLN A 387 7.95 -3.12 20.55
C GLN A 387 9.00 -2.28 19.81
N ILE A 388 9.59 -2.83 18.75
CA ILE A 388 10.62 -2.16 17.95
C ILE A 388 10.08 -0.88 17.31
N HIS A 389 8.91 -0.92 16.67
CA HIS A 389 8.36 0.26 16.00
C HIS A 389 7.82 1.32 16.97
N THR A 390 7.70 0.95 18.26
CA THR A 390 7.37 1.90 19.32
C THR A 390 8.61 2.56 19.90
N GLY A 391 9.72 1.83 20.11
CA GLY A 391 10.87 2.35 20.86
C GLY A 391 12.25 2.25 20.20
N GLN A 392 12.44 1.56 19.08
CA GLN A 392 13.77 1.14 18.64
C GLN A 392 14.11 1.25 17.14
N ASP A 393 13.34 1.97 16.34
CA ASP A 393 13.58 2.06 14.90
C ASP A 393 14.84 2.88 14.55
N MET A 394 15.09 3.98 15.27
CA MET A 394 16.14 4.93 14.91
C MET A 394 16.70 5.71 16.11
N GLU A 395 17.85 6.37 15.92
CA GLU A 395 18.33 7.38 16.86
C GLU A 395 17.75 8.75 16.52
N TRP A 396 17.15 9.43 17.51
CA TRP A 396 16.68 10.81 17.43
C TRP A 396 17.24 11.60 18.61
N ASN A 397 17.98 12.68 18.34
CA ASN A 397 18.63 13.50 19.37
C ASN A 397 19.48 12.70 20.39
N GLY A 398 20.14 11.64 19.93
CA GLY A 398 20.99 10.77 20.76
C GLY A 398 20.22 9.78 21.65
N GLN A 399 18.92 9.60 21.42
CA GLN A 399 18.09 8.59 22.08
C GLN A 399 17.53 7.62 21.03
N LEU A 400 17.42 6.35 21.41
CA LEU A 400 16.76 5.34 20.60
C LEU A 400 15.24 5.52 20.71
N VAL A 401 14.55 5.67 19.57
CA VAL A 401 13.09 5.91 19.49
C VAL A 401 12.47 5.07 18.37
N GLY A 402 11.19 4.73 18.49
CA GLY A 402 10.42 4.10 17.42
C GLY A 402 9.67 5.11 16.55
N ALA A 403 9.19 4.68 15.39
CA ALA A 403 8.37 5.49 14.49
C ALA A 403 7.11 6.04 15.18
N TYR A 404 6.42 5.24 15.99
CA TYR A 404 5.21 5.66 16.70
C TYR A 404 5.50 6.71 17.78
N GLU A 405 6.59 6.55 18.52
CA GLU A 405 7.04 7.47 19.56
C GLU A 405 7.50 8.79 18.97
N LEU A 406 8.34 8.74 17.93
CA LEU A 406 8.87 9.92 17.25
C LEU A 406 7.73 10.80 16.71
N GLN A 407 6.72 10.20 16.08
CA GLN A 407 5.55 10.95 15.60
C GLN A 407 4.81 11.67 16.74
N ALA A 408 4.61 11.01 17.88
CA ALA A 408 3.99 11.63 19.05
C ALA A 408 4.83 12.80 19.60
N MET A 409 6.16 12.63 19.65
CA MET A 409 7.10 13.65 20.11
C MET A 409 7.07 14.88 19.20
N LEU A 410 7.15 14.69 17.87
CA LEU A 410 7.16 15.78 16.91
C LEU A 410 5.82 16.52 16.85
N LEU A 411 4.68 15.83 16.91
CA LEU A 411 3.37 16.49 17.01
C LEU A 411 3.24 17.33 18.29
N ASN A 412 3.87 16.91 19.38
CA ASN A 412 3.94 17.70 20.60
C ASN A 412 4.88 18.91 20.47
N GLU A 413 5.91 18.85 19.63
CA GLU A 413 6.84 19.95 19.33
C GLU A 413 6.23 21.02 18.42
N PHE A 414 5.33 20.65 17.51
CA PHE A 414 4.64 21.58 16.58
C PHE A 414 3.18 21.83 16.99
N PRO A 415 2.90 22.72 17.98
CA PRO A 415 1.60 22.82 18.66
C PRO A 415 0.44 23.35 17.81
N ASN A 416 0.70 23.95 16.65
CA ASN A 416 -0.34 24.40 15.72
C ASN A 416 -0.83 23.29 14.79
N LEU A 417 -0.10 22.18 14.66
CA LEU A 417 -0.49 21.12 13.75
C LEU A 417 -1.64 20.28 14.32
N ASN A 418 -2.64 20.06 13.47
CA ASN A 418 -3.73 19.13 13.69
C ASN A 418 -3.64 17.96 12.72
N VAL A 419 -3.80 16.74 13.22
CA VAL A 419 -3.71 15.51 12.42
C VAL A 419 -4.79 14.52 12.78
N THR A 420 -5.12 13.65 11.84
CA THR A 420 -5.95 12.47 12.08
C THR A 420 -5.04 11.26 12.12
N ILE A 421 -5.23 10.40 13.12
CA ILE A 421 -4.52 9.13 13.20
C ILE A 421 -5.55 8.05 13.44
N ASP A 422 -5.51 6.99 12.66
CA ASP A 422 -6.11 5.74 13.09
C ASP A 422 -5.03 4.89 13.77
N PHE A 423 -5.42 4.29 14.89
CA PHE A 423 -4.63 3.27 15.54
C PHE A 423 -5.43 1.99 15.42
N THR A 424 -4.89 1.00 14.71
CA THR A 424 -5.62 -0.26 14.64
C THR A 424 -5.78 -0.83 16.05
N PRO A 425 -7.00 -1.26 16.43
CA PRO A 425 -7.24 -1.76 17.78
C PRO A 425 -6.33 -2.92 18.16
N VAL A 426 -5.92 -3.75 17.20
CA VAL A 426 -4.91 -4.80 17.40
C VAL A 426 -3.53 -4.26 17.80
N LEU A 427 -3.09 -3.11 17.27
CA LEU A 427 -1.85 -2.44 17.72
C LEU A 427 -2.01 -1.96 19.17
N LEU A 428 -3.11 -1.26 19.47
CA LEU A 428 -3.42 -0.78 20.83
C LEU A 428 -3.52 -1.95 21.82
N TYR A 429 -4.10 -3.06 21.39
CA TYR A 429 -4.27 -4.28 22.18
C TYR A 429 -2.93 -4.89 22.52
N GLN A 430 -2.00 -4.89 21.57
CA GLN A 430 -0.64 -5.38 21.77
C GLN A 430 0.19 -4.46 22.67
N TRP A 431 0.03 -3.14 22.59
CA TRP A 431 0.62 -2.23 23.59
C TRP A 431 0.13 -2.54 24.99
N GLU A 432 -1.18 -2.66 25.19
CA GLU A 432 -1.72 -3.01 26.51
C GLU A 432 -1.31 -4.40 26.97
N ALA A 433 -1.28 -5.38 26.06
CA ALA A 433 -0.81 -6.72 26.37
C ALA A 433 0.66 -6.70 26.82
N PHE A 434 1.52 -5.96 26.12
CA PHE A 434 2.92 -5.83 26.49
C PHE A 434 3.11 -5.16 27.86
N LEU A 435 2.30 -4.13 28.18
CA LEU A 435 2.32 -3.46 29.47
C LEU A 435 1.77 -4.31 30.63
N HIS A 436 0.89 -5.27 30.34
CA HIS A 436 0.22 -6.11 31.34
C HIS A 436 0.81 -7.51 31.49
N GLN A 437 1.66 -7.96 30.56
CA GLN A 437 2.38 -9.23 30.69
C GLN A 437 3.47 -9.11 31.75
N SER A 438 3.46 -10.02 32.72
CA SER A 438 4.46 -10.03 33.81
C SER A 438 5.86 -10.42 33.33
N SER A 439 5.96 -11.20 32.27
CA SER A 439 7.22 -11.69 31.69
C SER A 439 7.01 -11.98 30.20
N PRO A 440 7.09 -10.97 29.32
CA PRO A 440 6.90 -11.16 27.89
C PRO A 440 8.01 -12.07 27.33
N THR A 441 7.60 -13.11 26.60
CA THR A 441 8.50 -14.07 25.96
C THR A 441 8.45 -13.91 24.44
N PHE A 442 9.63 -13.82 23.81
CA PHE A 442 9.78 -13.62 22.37
C PHE A 442 10.42 -14.85 21.72
N LEU A 443 9.95 -15.23 20.54
CA LEU A 443 10.61 -16.25 19.71
C LEU A 443 11.88 -15.74 19.02
N THR A 444 12.05 -14.42 18.96
CA THR A 444 13.21 -13.75 18.35
C THR A 444 13.97 -12.92 19.39
N THR A 445 15.16 -12.46 19.01
CA THR A 445 15.98 -11.53 19.82
C THR A 445 15.75 -10.08 19.39
N GLY A 446 16.35 -9.11 20.11
CA GLY A 446 16.39 -7.70 19.71
C GLY A 446 15.51 -6.74 20.50
N VAL A 447 14.75 -7.24 21.47
CA VAL A 447 13.84 -6.44 22.31
C VAL A 447 14.54 -5.96 23.58
N ASN A 448 14.53 -4.66 23.84
CA ASN A 448 14.91 -4.10 25.12
C ASN A 448 13.65 -3.85 25.95
N VAL A 449 13.18 -4.91 26.62
CA VAL A 449 11.87 -4.92 27.31
C VAL A 449 11.67 -3.71 28.23
N THR A 450 12.68 -3.31 29.00
CA THR A 450 12.56 -2.16 29.91
C THR A 450 12.41 -0.84 29.15
N HIS A 451 13.20 -0.65 28.09
CA HIS A 451 13.13 0.53 27.22
C HIS A 451 11.78 0.61 26.52
N ASP A 452 11.36 -0.49 25.87
CA ASP A 452 10.13 -0.53 25.08
C ASP A 452 8.88 -0.35 25.93
N ILE A 453 8.88 -0.82 27.18
CA ILE A 453 7.79 -0.56 28.13
C ILE A 453 7.68 0.95 28.43
N ASN A 454 8.82 1.64 28.59
CA ASN A 454 8.83 3.07 28.85
C ASN A 454 8.39 3.85 27.60
N ALA A 455 8.96 3.55 26.44
CA ALA A 455 8.58 4.14 25.15
C ALA A 455 7.08 3.97 24.88
N THR A 456 6.52 2.78 25.12
CA THR A 456 5.08 2.52 24.97
C THR A 456 4.24 3.40 25.90
N LYS A 457 4.62 3.54 27.18
CA LYS A 457 3.90 4.39 28.15
C LYS A 457 3.96 5.86 27.76
N GLU A 458 5.12 6.35 27.34
CA GLU A 458 5.33 7.74 26.93
C GLU A 458 4.56 8.06 25.65
N THR A 459 4.62 7.17 24.65
CA THR A 459 3.86 7.24 23.40
C THR A 459 2.36 7.34 23.67
N ILE A 460 1.79 6.43 24.48
CA ILE A 460 0.37 6.47 24.85
C ILE A 460 0.02 7.77 25.58
N ALA A 461 0.86 8.23 26.50
CA ALA A 461 0.60 9.45 27.26
C ALA A 461 0.59 10.69 26.35
N LEU A 462 1.52 10.79 25.40
CA LEU A 462 1.58 11.88 24.43
C LEU A 462 0.37 11.88 23.50
N TYR A 463 -0.01 10.74 22.93
CA TYR A 463 -1.20 10.68 22.09
C TYR A 463 -2.49 11.00 22.86
N ARG A 464 -2.64 10.51 24.10
CA ARG A 464 -3.77 10.89 24.97
C ARG A 464 -3.82 12.41 25.20
N LYS A 465 -2.67 13.05 25.42
CA LYS A 465 -2.57 14.51 25.56
C LYS A 465 -3.04 15.21 24.28
N LEU A 466 -2.53 14.82 23.11
CA LEU A 466 -2.88 15.44 21.82
C LEU A 466 -4.38 15.29 21.49
N VAL A 467 -4.99 14.16 21.86
CA VAL A 467 -6.44 13.94 21.75
C VAL A 467 -7.22 14.87 22.68
N GLN A 468 -6.80 15.00 23.93
CA GLN A 468 -7.44 15.90 24.91
C GLN A 468 -7.35 17.38 24.50
N GLU A 469 -6.27 17.77 23.82
CA GLU A 469 -6.08 19.11 23.25
C GLU A 469 -6.96 19.37 22.02
N GLY A 470 -7.62 18.34 21.46
CA GLY A 470 -8.45 18.45 20.25
C GLY A 470 -7.65 18.62 18.96
N ARG A 471 -6.34 18.36 19.02
CA ARG A 471 -5.38 18.49 17.90
C ARG A 471 -5.20 17.18 17.14
N LEU A 472 -5.43 16.05 17.82
CA LEU A 472 -5.43 14.74 17.22
C LEU A 472 -6.84 14.17 17.22
N GLN A 473 -7.37 13.88 16.04
CA GLN A 473 -8.56 13.05 15.89
C GLN A 473 -8.15 11.58 15.76
N VAL A 474 -8.78 10.71 16.56
CA VAL A 474 -8.60 9.26 16.42
C VAL A 474 -9.74 8.65 15.61
N LEU A 475 -9.41 7.96 14.51
CA LEU A 475 -10.37 7.09 13.82
C LEU A 475 -10.34 5.70 14.46
N THR A 476 -11.46 4.99 14.41
CA THR A 476 -11.50 3.58 14.76
C THR A 476 -11.23 2.72 13.53
N VAL A 477 -11.00 1.42 13.75
CA VAL A 477 -10.78 0.41 12.70
C VAL A 477 -11.46 -0.87 13.20
N PRO A 478 -12.01 -1.77 12.35
CA PRO A 478 -12.39 -3.09 12.84
C PRO A 478 -11.16 -3.82 13.43
N PHE A 479 -11.39 -4.57 14.51
CA PHE A 479 -10.36 -4.85 15.51
C PHE A 479 -9.04 -5.42 14.98
N TYR A 480 -9.11 -6.47 14.16
CA TYR A 480 -7.93 -7.17 13.61
C TYR A 480 -7.63 -6.78 12.15
N HIS A 481 -8.08 -5.59 11.72
CA HIS A 481 -7.87 -5.08 10.36
C HIS A 481 -8.36 -6.04 9.23
N PRO A 482 -9.62 -6.54 9.30
CA PRO A 482 -10.21 -7.43 8.30
C PRO A 482 -10.46 -6.73 6.95
N LEU A 483 -10.42 -7.47 5.84
CA LEU A 483 -10.75 -6.93 4.51
C LEU A 483 -12.25 -6.83 4.32
N MET A 484 -12.80 -5.72 4.80
CA MET A 484 -14.25 -5.54 4.92
C MET A 484 -15.02 -5.84 3.64
N ALA A 485 -14.57 -5.38 2.47
CA ALA A 485 -15.26 -5.66 1.19
C ALA A 485 -15.35 -7.17 0.89
N ILE A 486 -14.24 -7.91 0.99
CA ILE A 486 -14.20 -9.34 0.70
C ILE A 486 -15.01 -10.14 1.71
N GLU A 487 -14.88 -9.81 2.99
CA GLU A 487 -15.62 -10.52 4.05
C GLU A 487 -17.12 -10.24 3.99
N TYR A 488 -17.51 -9.03 3.58
CA TYR A 488 -18.90 -8.71 3.30
C TYR A 488 -19.44 -9.57 2.16
N ASP A 489 -18.69 -9.71 1.07
CA ASP A 489 -19.05 -10.56 -0.07
C ASP A 489 -19.08 -12.05 0.27
N ASN A 490 -18.23 -12.48 1.22
CA ASN A 490 -18.30 -13.80 1.83
C ASN A 490 -19.50 -13.97 2.77
N GLY A 491 -20.33 -12.94 3.00
CA GLY A 491 -21.49 -13.00 3.88
C GLY A 491 -21.14 -13.04 5.37
N TRP A 492 -19.97 -12.52 5.76
CA TRP A 492 -19.49 -12.49 7.16
C TRP A 492 -19.71 -11.12 7.82
N GLN A 493 -20.73 -10.39 7.37
CA GLN A 493 -21.06 -9.05 7.87
C GLN A 493 -21.27 -8.96 9.41
N SER A 494 -21.69 -10.02 10.08
CA SER A 494 -21.84 -10.05 11.54
C SER A 494 -20.48 -9.99 12.26
N ASP A 495 -19.46 -10.59 11.67
CA ASP A 495 -18.09 -10.65 12.17
C ASP A 495 -17.49 -9.25 12.01
N LEU A 496 -17.68 -8.62 10.85
CA LEU A 496 -17.32 -7.22 10.60
C LEU A 496 -17.98 -6.25 11.60
N LEU A 497 -19.26 -6.41 11.91
CA LEU A 497 -19.95 -5.57 12.90
C LEU A 497 -19.36 -5.76 14.31
N ALA A 498 -19.12 -7.02 14.72
CA ALA A 498 -18.52 -7.33 16.01
C ALA A 498 -17.11 -6.73 16.12
N GLN A 499 -16.28 -6.90 15.09
CA GLN A 499 -14.94 -6.33 15.00
C GLN A 499 -14.95 -4.80 15.00
N LEU A 500 -15.89 -4.13 14.31
CA LEU A 500 -16.07 -2.67 14.38
C LEU A 500 -16.40 -2.20 15.80
N LEU A 501 -17.36 -2.86 16.45
CA LEU A 501 -17.77 -2.49 17.82
C LEU A 501 -16.64 -2.74 18.83
N MET A 502 -15.91 -3.85 18.69
CA MET A 502 -14.71 -4.13 19.49
C MET A 502 -13.64 -3.05 19.26
N GLY A 503 -13.43 -2.64 18.00
CA GLY A 503 -12.49 -1.60 17.67
C GLY A 503 -12.84 -0.26 18.32
N LYS A 504 -14.11 0.15 18.24
CA LYS A 504 -14.61 1.36 18.91
C LYS A 504 -14.40 1.31 20.42
N ASN A 505 -14.66 0.15 21.02
CA ASN A 505 -14.48 -0.04 22.46
C ASN A 505 -13.00 0.09 22.86
N MET A 506 -12.08 -0.44 22.04
CA MET A 506 -10.64 -0.31 22.28
C MET A 506 -10.16 1.13 22.11
N THR A 507 -10.59 1.83 21.05
CA THR A 507 -10.31 3.26 20.85
C THR A 507 -10.78 4.09 22.05
N LYS A 508 -11.99 3.82 22.53
CA LYS A 508 -12.56 4.49 23.72
C LYS A 508 -11.79 4.18 24.99
N TYR A 509 -11.40 2.93 25.20
CA TYR A 509 -10.57 2.53 26.33
C TYR A 509 -9.23 3.27 26.32
N MET A 510 -8.58 3.31 25.15
CA MET A 510 -7.25 3.90 25.02
C MET A 510 -7.27 5.42 25.15
N PHE A 511 -8.18 6.11 24.46
CA PHE A 511 -8.11 7.57 24.31
C PHE A 511 -9.28 8.33 24.95
N GLY A 512 -10.30 7.63 25.47
CA GLY A 512 -11.48 8.25 26.08
C GLY A 512 -12.49 8.82 25.07
N VAL A 513 -12.28 8.59 23.76
CA VAL A 513 -13.14 9.13 22.69
C VAL A 513 -14.09 8.07 22.13
N ASN A 514 -15.34 8.46 21.89
CA ASN A 514 -16.25 7.65 21.08
C ASN A 514 -16.00 8.02 19.61
N ALA A 515 -15.08 7.31 18.95
CA ALA A 515 -14.76 7.57 17.55
C ALA A 515 -16.02 7.49 16.67
N ASN A 516 -16.19 8.48 15.80
CA ASN A 516 -17.24 8.56 14.80
C ASN A 516 -16.70 8.36 13.37
N GLY A 517 -15.39 8.44 13.18
CA GLY A 517 -14.71 8.11 11.93
C GLY A 517 -14.06 6.73 11.94
N VAL A 518 -13.88 6.17 10.75
CA VAL A 518 -13.26 4.86 10.54
C VAL A 518 -12.17 4.94 9.46
N TRP A 519 -11.05 4.27 9.69
CA TRP A 519 -10.20 3.80 8.60
C TRP A 519 -10.71 2.44 8.16
N THR A 520 -11.23 2.36 6.94
CA THR A 520 -11.61 1.08 6.35
C THR A 520 -10.30 0.36 6.00
N PRO A 521 -10.00 -0.83 6.54
CA PRO A 521 -8.76 -1.54 6.28
C PRO A 521 -8.43 -1.58 4.79
N GLU A 522 -7.24 -1.12 4.42
CA GLU A 522 -6.78 -1.02 3.02
C GLU A 522 -7.64 -0.13 2.11
N MET A 523 -8.49 0.71 2.71
CA MET A 523 -9.60 1.37 2.03
C MET A 523 -10.46 0.38 1.22
N ALA A 524 -10.49 -0.90 1.61
CA ALA A 524 -11.24 -1.96 0.94
C ALA A 524 -12.74 -1.77 1.17
N PHE A 525 -13.39 -1.04 0.27
CA PHE A 525 -14.75 -0.53 0.45
C PHE A 525 -15.68 -1.04 -0.64
N ASN A 526 -16.90 -1.41 -0.24
CA ASN A 526 -18.04 -1.55 -1.14
C ASN A 526 -19.29 -0.91 -0.53
N MET A 527 -20.32 -0.70 -1.35
CA MET A 527 -21.56 -0.02 -0.92
C MET A 527 -22.33 -0.79 0.17
N GLY A 528 -22.05 -2.09 0.35
CA GLY A 528 -22.65 -2.94 1.38
C GLY A 528 -22.23 -2.55 2.81
N LEU A 529 -21.09 -1.87 2.98
CA LEU A 529 -20.57 -1.49 4.29
C LEU A 529 -21.32 -0.34 4.96
N LEU A 530 -22.13 0.43 4.22
CA LEU A 530 -22.79 1.63 4.76
C LEU A 530 -23.73 1.36 5.93
N TRP A 531 -24.42 0.22 5.95
CA TRP A 531 -25.29 -0.11 7.08
C TRP A 531 -24.49 -0.55 8.31
N LEU A 532 -23.34 -1.21 8.13
CA LEU A 532 -22.43 -1.57 9.22
C LEU A 532 -21.90 -0.32 9.90
N TYR A 533 -21.47 0.67 9.11
CA TYR A 533 -21.04 1.96 9.65
C TYR A 533 -22.18 2.68 10.37
N ALA A 534 -23.37 2.73 9.76
CA ALA A 534 -24.53 3.37 10.39
C ALA A 534 -24.89 2.72 11.75
N ASP A 535 -24.92 1.39 11.82
CA ASP A 535 -25.25 0.63 13.03
C ASP A 535 -24.17 0.77 14.12
N ALA A 536 -22.90 0.80 13.70
CA ALA A 536 -21.77 1.10 14.58
C ALA A 536 -21.70 2.58 14.98
N GLY A 537 -22.54 3.47 14.45
CA GLY A 537 -22.50 4.91 14.72
C GLY A 537 -21.25 5.60 14.17
N ILE A 538 -20.77 5.15 13.01
CA ILE A 538 -19.68 5.74 12.22
C ILE A 538 -20.31 6.59 11.10
N ASN A 539 -19.76 7.78 10.88
CA ASN A 539 -20.29 8.75 9.93
C ASN A 539 -19.24 9.33 8.96
N GLU A 540 -17.97 8.96 9.08
CA GLU A 540 -16.91 9.48 8.20
C GLU A 540 -15.81 8.44 7.96
N THR A 541 -15.22 8.48 6.76
CA THR A 541 -14.08 7.65 6.34
C THR A 541 -13.22 8.41 5.34
N VAL A 542 -12.04 7.87 5.06
CA VAL A 542 -11.14 8.33 4.00
C VAL A 542 -11.05 7.23 2.94
N LEU A 543 -11.05 7.60 1.66
CA LEU A 543 -10.92 6.68 0.52
C LEU A 543 -9.96 7.24 -0.53
N ASP A 544 -9.48 6.43 -1.47
CA ASP A 544 -8.58 6.88 -2.54
C ASP A 544 -9.34 7.49 -3.74
N TYR A 545 -8.95 8.68 -4.19
CA TYR A 545 -9.64 9.36 -5.29
C TYR A 545 -9.48 8.63 -6.63
N GLN A 546 -8.29 8.09 -6.91
CA GLN A 546 -8.06 7.35 -8.14
C GLN A 546 -8.93 6.09 -8.18
N ALA A 547 -8.92 5.28 -7.12
CA ALA A 547 -9.64 4.02 -7.04
C ALA A 547 -11.17 4.21 -7.14
N PHE A 548 -11.73 5.12 -6.34
CA PHE A 548 -13.18 5.23 -6.18
C PHE A 548 -13.87 6.27 -7.05
N VAL A 549 -13.10 7.15 -7.71
CA VAL A 549 -13.65 8.20 -8.57
C VAL A 549 -13.09 8.17 -9.98
N GLN A 550 -11.76 8.18 -10.17
CA GLN A 550 -11.17 8.23 -11.52
C GLN A 550 -11.36 6.92 -12.28
N MET A 551 -11.28 5.78 -11.58
CA MET A 551 -11.38 4.44 -12.15
C MET A 551 -12.76 3.81 -11.93
N ALA A 552 -13.79 4.62 -11.66
CA ALA A 552 -15.11 4.16 -11.26
C ALA A 552 -16.17 4.37 -12.37
N PRO A 553 -16.31 3.44 -13.34
CA PRO A 553 -17.25 3.62 -14.46
C PRO A 553 -18.73 3.60 -14.04
N ALA A 554 -19.05 3.00 -12.88
CA ALA A 554 -20.41 2.92 -12.36
C ALA A 554 -20.77 4.06 -11.40
N LEU A 555 -19.80 4.90 -11.01
CA LEU A 555 -20.01 6.00 -10.07
C LEU A 555 -21.11 6.93 -10.57
N THR A 556 -22.01 7.30 -9.67
CA THR A 556 -23.13 8.20 -9.96
C THR A 556 -23.09 9.42 -9.02
N VAL A 557 -23.08 10.62 -9.59
CA VAL A 557 -23.25 11.87 -8.84
C VAL A 557 -24.74 12.15 -8.67
N VAL A 558 -25.23 12.09 -7.44
CA VAL A 558 -26.64 12.34 -7.09
C VAL A 558 -26.93 13.85 -7.06
N SER A 559 -26.01 14.64 -6.49
CA SER A 559 -26.09 16.11 -6.45
C SER A 559 -24.71 16.73 -6.29
N GLY A 560 -24.54 17.99 -6.67
CA GLY A 560 -23.22 18.65 -6.69
C GLY A 560 -22.43 18.29 -7.95
N ASN A 561 -21.10 18.33 -7.88
CA ASN A 561 -20.23 17.93 -9.00
C ASN A 561 -18.80 17.59 -8.53
N LEU A 562 -18.01 16.98 -9.41
CA LEU A 562 -16.63 16.53 -9.13
C LEU A 562 -15.55 17.55 -9.57
N SER A 563 -15.88 18.84 -9.79
CA SER A 563 -14.91 19.84 -10.27
C SER A 563 -13.77 20.10 -9.29
N ASN A 564 -14.00 19.82 -8.01
CA ASN A 564 -12.99 19.97 -6.96
C ASN A 564 -11.99 18.79 -6.92
N GLY A 565 -12.18 17.75 -7.73
CA GLY A 565 -11.28 16.60 -7.71
C GLY A 565 -11.20 15.95 -6.32
N PRO A 566 -10.02 15.54 -5.84
CA PRO A 566 -9.86 15.05 -4.46
C PRO A 566 -10.07 16.15 -3.40
N TYR A 567 -10.11 17.43 -3.78
CA TYR A 567 -9.96 18.56 -2.87
C TYR A 567 -11.24 19.03 -2.15
N GLY A 568 -12.16 18.12 -1.85
CA GLY A 568 -13.47 18.48 -1.28
C GLY A 568 -14.02 17.43 -0.31
N VAL A 569 -15.08 17.83 0.41
CA VAL A 569 -15.86 16.93 1.28
C VAL A 569 -16.97 16.29 0.47
N TYR A 570 -17.06 14.96 0.50
CA TYR A 570 -18.08 14.20 -0.22
C TYR A 570 -19.00 13.46 0.73
N VAL A 571 -20.18 13.10 0.24
CA VAL A 571 -21.10 12.18 0.94
C VAL A 571 -21.36 10.99 0.03
N VAL A 572 -21.16 9.78 0.52
CA VAL A 572 -21.54 8.55 -0.18
C VAL A 572 -22.83 8.01 0.43
N GLN A 573 -23.81 7.65 -0.39
CA GLN A 573 -25.11 7.15 0.08
C GLN A 573 -25.62 5.95 -0.72
N ASN A 574 -26.40 5.07 -0.08
CA ASN A 574 -27.16 4.02 -0.76
C ASN A 574 -28.62 4.41 -1.03
N SER A 575 -29.35 3.52 -1.71
CA SER A 575 -30.74 3.73 -2.14
C SER A 575 -31.75 3.86 -0.98
N ILE A 576 -31.41 3.38 0.22
CA ILE A 576 -32.27 3.48 1.42
C ILE A 576 -31.90 4.65 2.33
N GLY A 577 -30.98 5.51 1.89
CA GLY A 577 -30.64 6.78 2.56
C GLY A 577 -29.56 6.67 3.65
N GLN A 578 -28.95 5.50 3.84
CA GLN A 578 -27.74 5.40 4.67
C GLN A 578 -26.58 6.09 3.96
N ARG A 579 -25.75 6.80 4.72
CA ARG A 579 -24.70 7.64 4.17
C ARG A 579 -23.50 7.76 5.09
N ILE A 580 -22.35 8.11 4.50
CA ILE A 580 -21.10 8.40 5.19
C ILE A 580 -20.41 9.61 4.53
N TYR A 581 -19.75 10.47 5.30
CA TYR A 581 -18.85 11.48 4.76
C TYR A 581 -17.58 10.80 4.28
N VAL A 582 -17.10 11.20 3.11
CA VAL A 582 -15.86 10.69 2.53
C VAL A 582 -14.97 11.87 2.17
N LEU A 583 -13.75 11.83 2.70
CA LEU A 583 -12.65 12.66 2.23
C LEU A 583 -11.78 11.78 1.33
N PHE A 584 -11.61 12.18 0.07
CA PHE A 584 -10.76 11.41 -0.84
C PHE A 584 -9.31 11.87 -0.71
N ARG A 585 -8.38 10.95 -0.48
CA ARG A 585 -6.95 11.28 -0.49
C ARG A 585 -6.50 11.72 -1.87
N ASP A 586 -5.64 12.73 -1.91
CA ASP A 586 -4.86 13.05 -3.11
C ASP A 586 -3.86 11.91 -3.32
N THR A 587 -4.16 11.03 -4.26
CA THR A 587 -3.37 9.82 -4.54
C THR A 587 -1.90 10.15 -4.84
N ASN A 588 -1.64 11.21 -5.59
CA ASN A 588 -0.28 11.56 -5.98
C ASN A 588 0.52 12.09 -4.79
N LEU A 589 -0.02 13.06 -4.05
CA LEU A 589 0.67 13.62 -2.91
C LEU A 589 0.83 12.59 -1.79
N SER A 590 -0.19 11.74 -1.54
CA SER A 590 -0.10 10.66 -0.56
C SER A 590 1.00 9.65 -0.91
N ASN A 591 1.13 9.29 -2.19
CA ASN A 591 2.18 8.38 -2.65
C ASN A 591 3.57 9.03 -2.61
N MET A 592 3.71 10.32 -2.96
CA MET A 592 4.97 11.05 -2.79
C MET A 592 5.37 11.12 -1.32
N PHE A 593 4.43 11.43 -0.44
CA PHE A 593 4.65 11.46 1.01
C PHE A 593 5.10 10.09 1.50
N GLY A 594 4.39 9.01 1.14
CA GLY A 594 4.66 7.68 1.66
C GLY A 594 5.87 6.96 1.08
N PHE A 595 6.24 7.24 -0.18
CA PHE A 595 7.24 6.45 -0.90
C PHE A 595 8.45 7.23 -1.41
N LEU A 596 8.39 8.56 -1.46
CA LEU A 596 9.48 9.41 -1.98
C LEU A 596 10.12 10.30 -0.92
N PHE A 597 9.33 11.00 -0.10
CA PHE A 597 9.84 12.06 0.78
C PHE A 597 10.84 11.59 1.84
N PHE A 598 10.78 10.32 2.23
CA PHE A 598 11.72 9.73 3.19
C PHE A 598 12.98 9.15 2.53
N SER A 599 13.13 9.30 1.19
CA SER A 599 14.25 8.78 0.39
C SER A 599 15.19 9.85 -0.15
N GLN A 600 15.00 11.10 0.28
CA GLN A 600 15.70 12.26 -0.24
C GLN A 600 16.14 13.18 0.90
N SER A 601 16.72 14.35 0.58
CA SER A 601 17.15 15.27 1.65
C SER A 601 15.94 16.01 2.24
N PRO A 602 15.94 16.30 3.56
CA PRO A 602 14.82 17.00 4.20
C PRO A 602 14.45 18.33 3.54
N GLN A 603 15.45 19.07 3.03
CA GLN A 603 15.24 20.35 2.34
C GLN A 603 14.50 20.18 1.01
N LEU A 604 14.76 19.09 0.28
CA LEU A 604 14.06 18.79 -0.97
C LEU A 604 12.61 18.38 -0.67
N THR A 605 12.41 17.57 0.37
CA THR A 605 11.07 17.19 0.87
C THR A 605 10.22 18.40 1.24
N GLN A 606 10.77 19.35 1.99
CA GLN A 606 10.07 20.60 2.32
C GLN A 606 9.68 21.38 1.05
N GLN A 607 10.63 21.55 0.13
CA GLN A 607 10.39 22.30 -1.10
C GLN A 607 9.30 21.64 -1.95
N GLU A 608 9.37 20.33 -2.19
CA GLU A 608 8.40 19.63 -3.03
C GLU A 608 6.99 19.60 -2.42
N LEU A 609 6.88 19.42 -1.11
CA LEU A 609 5.60 19.48 -0.39
C LEU A 609 4.97 20.88 -0.53
N ILE A 610 5.74 21.93 -0.24
CA ILE A 610 5.24 23.31 -0.30
C ILE A 610 4.95 23.75 -1.74
N ASP A 611 5.76 23.34 -2.71
CA ASP A 611 5.49 23.57 -4.14
C ASP A 611 4.14 22.96 -4.55
N TYR A 612 3.86 21.74 -4.11
CA TYR A 612 2.61 21.04 -4.41
C TYR A 612 1.43 21.78 -3.78
N LEU A 613 1.50 22.08 -2.48
CA LEU A 613 0.43 22.74 -1.74
C LEU A 613 0.19 24.18 -2.23
N ALA A 614 1.24 24.91 -2.61
CA ALA A 614 1.12 26.24 -3.20
C ALA A 614 0.42 26.20 -4.57
N LYS A 615 0.66 25.17 -5.39
CA LYS A 615 -0.10 24.97 -6.66
C LYS A 615 -1.57 24.74 -6.37
N VAL A 616 -1.90 23.84 -5.44
CA VAL A 616 -3.29 23.59 -5.04
C VAL A 616 -3.93 24.87 -4.50
N TYR A 617 -3.22 25.62 -3.63
CA TYR A 617 -3.70 26.89 -3.11
C TYR A 617 -4.03 27.91 -4.21
N ILE A 618 -3.23 27.97 -5.27
CA ILE A 618 -3.45 28.87 -6.41
C ILE A 618 -4.66 28.43 -7.25
N GLU A 619 -4.77 27.13 -7.53
CA GLU A 619 -5.75 26.57 -8.47
C GLU A 619 -7.12 26.32 -7.83
N HIS A 620 -7.14 25.95 -6.54
CA HIS A 620 -8.32 25.53 -5.80
C HIS A 620 -8.42 26.27 -4.45
N PRO A 621 -9.00 27.49 -4.41
CA PRO A 621 -9.25 28.16 -3.14
C PRO A 621 -10.20 27.34 -2.27
N ASP A 622 -10.01 27.35 -0.94
CA ASP A 622 -10.84 26.58 0.01
C ASP A 622 -10.77 25.05 -0.19
N ALA A 623 -9.68 24.56 -0.80
CA ALA A 623 -9.45 23.13 -1.00
C ALA A 623 -9.17 22.38 0.30
N VAL A 624 -9.64 21.14 0.36
CA VAL A 624 -9.29 20.16 1.40
C VAL A 624 -8.32 19.15 0.81
N VAL A 625 -7.03 19.30 1.06
CA VAL A 625 -5.98 18.38 0.57
C VAL A 625 -5.78 17.28 1.59
N VAL A 626 -6.20 16.07 1.25
CA VAL A 626 -6.11 14.91 2.13
C VAL A 626 -4.88 14.09 1.76
N ILE A 627 -4.01 13.86 2.73
CA ILE A 627 -2.78 13.07 2.61
C ILE A 627 -2.97 11.87 3.54
N ALA A 628 -3.21 10.69 2.98
CA ALA A 628 -3.55 9.50 3.76
C ALA A 628 -2.68 8.31 3.39
N LEU A 629 -2.00 7.72 4.37
CA LEU A 629 -0.95 6.72 4.18
C LEU A 629 -0.65 5.97 5.48
N ASP A 630 0.10 4.87 5.36
CA ASP A 630 0.65 4.17 6.51
C ASP A 630 1.60 5.06 7.31
N GLY A 631 1.53 4.96 8.63
CA GLY A 631 2.25 5.81 9.57
C GLY A 631 3.72 5.44 9.73
N GLU A 632 4.01 4.16 9.93
CA GLU A 632 5.36 3.68 10.18
C GLU A 632 6.15 3.43 8.89
N ASN A 633 5.48 2.94 7.84
CA ASN A 633 6.12 2.46 6.61
C ASN A 633 7.12 3.45 5.98
N PRO A 634 6.78 4.74 5.79
CA PRO A 634 7.69 5.70 5.19
C PRO A 634 8.96 5.91 6.05
N ILE A 635 8.82 5.78 7.37
CA ILE A 635 9.89 6.01 8.36
C ILE A 635 10.79 4.78 8.48
N ILE A 636 10.22 3.57 8.53
CA ILE A 636 10.96 2.32 8.80
C ILE A 636 11.57 1.68 7.54
N PHE A 637 10.92 1.82 6.37
CA PHE A 637 11.43 1.22 5.13
C PHE A 637 12.50 2.06 4.46
N ASN A 638 12.76 3.26 4.98
CA ASN A 638 13.86 4.12 4.54
C ASN A 638 14.87 4.43 5.65
N PRO A 639 15.59 3.41 6.17
CA PRO A 639 16.41 3.54 7.37
C PRO A 639 17.76 4.26 7.12
N MET A 640 17.80 5.26 6.23
CA MET A 640 18.87 6.26 6.30
C MET A 640 18.68 7.10 7.58
N PRO A 641 19.74 7.65 8.19
CA PRO A 641 19.66 8.38 9.46
C PRO A 641 18.75 9.63 9.43
N LEU A 642 18.13 9.92 8.29
CA LEU A 642 17.37 11.12 8.02
C LEU A 642 15.85 10.93 8.12
N SER A 643 15.29 9.71 8.24
CA SER A 643 13.82 9.55 8.18
C SER A 643 13.07 10.34 9.26
N GLY A 644 13.67 10.46 10.45
CA GLY A 644 13.18 11.37 11.48
C GLY A 644 13.39 12.86 11.16
N GLU A 645 14.48 13.22 10.49
CA GLU A 645 14.74 14.58 10.01
C GLU A 645 13.77 14.98 8.89
N ASP A 646 13.40 14.05 8.01
CA ASP A 646 12.41 14.27 6.95
C ASP A 646 11.03 14.55 7.54
N LEU A 647 10.59 13.75 8.52
CA LEU A 647 9.33 13.99 9.22
C LEU A 647 9.33 15.34 9.96
N TYR A 648 10.43 15.65 10.66
CA TYR A 648 10.60 16.95 11.30
C TYR A 648 10.47 18.08 10.28
N ALA A 649 11.15 17.96 9.15
CA ALA A 649 11.17 18.97 8.11
C ALA A 649 9.77 19.16 7.49
N ILE A 650 9.02 18.09 7.28
CA ILE A 650 7.62 18.15 6.83
C ILE A 650 6.75 18.93 7.83
N TYR A 651 6.79 18.57 9.11
CA TYR A 651 6.00 19.25 10.14
C TYR A 651 6.42 20.71 10.33
N GLN A 652 7.72 21.00 10.26
CA GLN A 652 8.22 22.36 10.25
C GLN A 652 7.63 23.18 9.09
N ALA A 653 7.70 22.67 7.87
CA ALA A 653 7.21 23.38 6.69
C ALA A 653 5.69 23.65 6.75
N LEU A 654 4.91 22.68 7.23
CA LEU A 654 3.47 22.85 7.44
C LEU A 654 3.18 23.86 8.55
N SER A 655 3.92 23.82 9.66
CA SER A 655 3.75 24.72 10.80
C SER A 655 4.05 26.17 10.40
N GLU A 656 5.13 26.39 9.66
CA GLU A 656 5.52 27.69 9.14
C GLU A 656 4.48 28.23 8.13
N ALA A 657 4.04 27.39 7.18
CA ALA A 657 3.01 27.75 6.21
C ALA A 657 1.66 28.12 6.86
N GLU A 658 1.29 27.43 7.94
CA GLU A 658 0.11 27.78 8.73
C GLU A 658 0.28 29.12 9.46
N GLY A 659 1.48 29.40 9.99
CA GLY A 659 1.84 30.70 10.55
C GLY A 659 1.78 31.86 9.54
N GLU A 660 2.03 31.58 8.27
CA GLU A 660 1.90 32.53 7.15
C GLU A 660 0.42 32.74 6.71
N GLY A 661 -0.48 31.83 7.09
CA GLY A 661 -1.94 31.99 6.95
C GLY A 661 -2.51 31.67 5.57
N TRP A 662 -1.73 31.07 4.65
CA TRP A 662 -2.25 30.57 3.37
C TRP A 662 -2.63 29.08 3.42
N LEU A 663 -2.27 28.39 4.49
CA LEU A 663 -2.61 27.00 4.77
C LEU A 663 -3.10 26.88 6.21
N VAL A 664 -3.88 25.84 6.50
CA VAL A 664 -4.20 25.40 7.86
C VAL A 664 -4.21 23.87 7.90
N THR A 665 -3.68 23.28 8.96
CA THR A 665 -3.83 21.84 9.19
C THR A 665 -5.12 21.53 9.92
N GLN A 666 -5.82 20.49 9.50
CA GLN A 666 -7.10 20.09 10.06
C GLN A 666 -7.20 18.58 10.22
N THR A 667 -7.94 18.15 11.23
CA THR A 667 -8.43 16.78 11.31
C THR A 667 -9.56 16.53 10.31
N VAL A 668 -9.90 15.27 10.04
CA VAL A 668 -11.00 14.89 9.13
C VAL A 668 -12.32 15.54 9.55
N ASN A 669 -12.70 15.47 10.83
CA ASN A 669 -13.94 16.06 11.33
C ASN A 669 -13.92 17.59 11.29
N GLN A 670 -12.76 18.24 11.50
CA GLN A 670 -12.63 19.69 11.36
C GLN A 670 -12.83 20.12 9.91
N ALA A 671 -12.24 19.39 8.95
CA ALA A 671 -12.44 19.66 7.52
C ALA A 671 -13.91 19.48 7.11
N ILE A 672 -14.57 18.40 7.54
CA ILE A 672 -16.01 18.17 7.31
C ILE A 672 -16.86 19.30 7.91
N ALA A 673 -16.52 19.79 9.10
CA ALA A 673 -17.29 20.84 9.78
C ALA A 673 -17.12 22.23 9.15
N THR A 674 -15.98 22.49 8.51
CA THR A 674 -15.61 23.84 8.01
C THR A 674 -15.81 24.03 6.51
N HIS A 675 -16.01 22.96 5.74
CA HIS A 675 -16.18 23.01 4.29
C HIS A 675 -17.56 22.50 3.86
N PRO A 676 -18.15 23.05 2.79
CA PRO A 676 -19.39 22.53 2.24
C PRO A 676 -19.19 21.17 1.56
N VAL A 677 -20.26 20.37 1.51
CA VAL A 677 -20.28 19.13 0.71
C VAL A 677 -20.21 19.49 -0.78
N ALA A 678 -19.16 19.00 -1.46
CA ALA A 678 -18.92 19.22 -2.88
C ALA A 678 -19.87 18.40 -3.76
N ALA A 679 -20.07 17.12 -3.43
CA ALA A 679 -21.03 16.25 -4.09
C ALA A 679 -21.54 15.12 -3.19
N VAL A 680 -22.72 14.62 -3.54
CA VAL A 680 -23.30 13.38 -3.03
C VAL A 680 -23.15 12.30 -4.10
N LEU A 681 -22.56 11.18 -3.73
CA LEU A 681 -22.13 10.09 -4.60
C LEU A 681 -22.86 8.79 -4.23
N THR A 682 -23.05 7.92 -5.21
CA THR A 682 -23.53 6.55 -5.02
C THR A 682 -22.90 5.63 -6.07
N ASN A 683 -23.08 4.32 -5.92
CA ASN A 683 -22.49 3.30 -6.80
C ASN A 683 -20.95 3.42 -6.90
N LEU A 684 -20.28 3.68 -5.77
CA LEU A 684 -18.83 3.52 -5.71
C LEU A 684 -18.47 2.06 -6.05
N PRO A 685 -17.36 1.83 -6.75
CA PRO A 685 -16.92 0.49 -7.09
C PRO A 685 -16.46 -0.24 -5.83
N GLU A 686 -16.34 -1.56 -5.92
CA GLU A 686 -15.66 -2.36 -4.91
C GLU A 686 -14.16 -2.37 -5.17
N GLU A 687 -13.41 -1.61 -4.38
CA GLU A 687 -12.00 -1.36 -4.62
C GLU A 687 -11.22 -1.19 -3.31
N SER A 688 -9.91 -0.97 -3.42
CA SER A 688 -8.98 -0.60 -2.33
C SER A 688 -8.12 0.60 -2.75
N TRP A 689 -7.26 1.10 -1.86
CA TRP A 689 -6.25 2.11 -2.24
C TRP A 689 -5.30 1.62 -3.35
N ALA A 690 -5.18 0.30 -3.54
CA ALA A 690 -4.40 -0.33 -4.59
C ALA A 690 -5.14 -0.50 -5.93
N THR A 691 -6.33 0.09 -6.09
CA THR A 691 -7.16 0.07 -7.32
C THR A 691 -7.65 -1.31 -7.76
N ASN A 692 -7.60 -2.29 -6.86
CA ASN A 692 -8.17 -3.64 -6.96
C ASN A 692 -8.00 -4.37 -5.61
N LEU A 693 -8.59 -5.55 -5.49
CA LEU A 693 -8.44 -6.43 -4.31
C LEU A 693 -7.47 -7.61 -4.53
N ASN A 694 -6.72 -7.63 -5.65
CA ASN A 694 -5.84 -8.76 -6.01
C ASN A 694 -4.67 -8.94 -5.04
N ASN A 695 -4.29 -7.88 -4.33
CA ASN A 695 -3.26 -7.97 -3.30
C ASN A 695 -3.66 -8.89 -2.14
N TRP A 696 -4.95 -9.21 -2.00
CA TRP A 696 -5.46 -10.11 -0.96
C TRP A 696 -6.26 -11.29 -1.52
N ASN A 697 -6.79 -11.19 -2.73
CA ASN A 697 -7.55 -12.26 -3.36
C ASN A 697 -7.35 -12.30 -4.89
N ASN A 698 -6.28 -12.95 -5.34
CA ASN A 698 -5.94 -13.13 -6.77
C ASN A 698 -5.88 -14.60 -7.22
N GLY A 699 -6.40 -15.53 -6.41
CA GLY A 699 -6.33 -16.96 -6.69
C GLY A 699 -4.96 -17.61 -6.46
N TYR A 700 -3.98 -16.90 -5.90
CA TYR A 700 -2.72 -17.53 -5.49
C TYR A 700 -2.96 -18.59 -4.41
N VAL A 701 -2.32 -19.76 -4.56
CA VAL A 701 -2.57 -20.94 -3.71
C VAL A 701 -2.40 -20.66 -2.20
N GLY A 702 -1.47 -19.79 -1.82
CA GLY A 702 -1.28 -19.38 -0.43
C GLY A 702 -2.48 -18.62 0.13
N LYS A 703 -3.04 -17.67 -0.65
CA LYS A 703 -4.20 -16.87 -0.25
C LYS A 703 -5.47 -17.70 -0.24
N VAL A 704 -5.68 -18.53 -1.27
CA VAL A 704 -6.81 -19.48 -1.32
C VAL A 704 -6.78 -20.40 -0.10
N ARG A 705 -5.61 -20.94 0.25
CA ARG A 705 -5.47 -21.78 1.43
C ARG A 705 -5.83 -21.04 2.72
N ILE A 706 -5.44 -19.78 2.88
CA ILE A 706 -5.84 -18.97 4.05
C ILE A 706 -7.37 -18.83 4.08
N TRP A 707 -7.98 -18.34 3.00
CA TRP A 707 -9.44 -18.17 2.93
C TRP A 707 -10.22 -19.47 3.19
N ASP A 708 -9.75 -20.60 2.66
CA ASP A 708 -10.35 -21.92 2.92
C ASP A 708 -10.25 -22.33 4.40
N ASN A 709 -9.13 -22.04 5.07
CA ASN A 709 -8.94 -22.36 6.49
C ASN A 709 -9.79 -21.47 7.40
N VAL A 710 -9.87 -20.17 7.09
CA VAL A 710 -10.74 -19.23 7.81
C VAL A 710 -12.20 -19.63 7.65
N SER A 711 -12.64 -19.96 6.43
CA SER A 711 -14.01 -20.44 6.16
C SER A 711 -14.33 -21.70 6.96
N LEU A 712 -13.42 -22.68 6.95
CA LEU A 712 -13.56 -23.91 7.72
C LEU A 712 -13.64 -23.65 9.23
N ALA A 713 -12.77 -22.80 9.78
CA ALA A 713 -12.80 -22.46 11.19
C ALA A 713 -14.10 -21.77 11.59
N ARG A 714 -14.56 -20.82 10.77
CA ARG A 714 -15.84 -20.13 10.94
C ARG A 714 -17.01 -21.09 10.92
N GLU A 715 -17.09 -22.03 9.98
CA GLU A 715 -18.15 -23.04 9.94
C GLU A 715 -18.25 -23.85 11.23
N TYR A 716 -17.12 -24.33 11.73
CA TYR A 716 -17.07 -25.08 12.98
C TYR A 716 -17.47 -24.21 14.16
N LEU A 717 -17.08 -22.93 14.20
CA LEU A 717 -17.49 -22.01 15.26
C LEU A 717 -18.96 -21.63 15.20
N VAL A 718 -19.54 -21.41 14.02
CA VAL A 718 -20.98 -21.18 13.87
C VAL A 718 -21.76 -22.41 14.36
N ALA A 719 -21.35 -23.60 13.93
CA ALA A 719 -21.94 -24.85 14.40
C ALA A 719 -21.81 -25.04 15.92
N PHE A 720 -20.64 -24.71 16.48
CA PHE A 720 -20.39 -24.78 17.92
C PHE A 720 -21.20 -23.74 18.70
N SER A 721 -21.37 -22.53 18.14
CA SER A 721 -22.23 -21.47 18.70
C SER A 721 -23.66 -21.96 18.82
N ASN A 722 -24.21 -22.49 17.72
CA ASN A 722 -25.56 -23.06 17.70
C ASN A 722 -25.69 -24.26 18.65
N LEU A 723 -24.68 -25.14 18.69
CA LEU A 723 -24.63 -26.28 19.61
C LEU A 723 -24.65 -25.84 21.08
N LEU A 724 -23.96 -24.75 21.43
CA LEU A 724 -23.98 -24.19 22.79
C LEU A 724 -25.17 -23.26 23.07
N GLY A 725 -26.01 -22.97 22.07
CA GLY A 725 -27.09 -21.97 22.18
C GLY A 725 -26.58 -20.52 22.32
N MET A 726 -25.38 -20.25 21.81
CA MET A 726 -24.66 -18.98 21.90
C MET A 726 -24.75 -18.16 20.59
N PRO A 727 -24.63 -16.82 20.66
CA PRO A 727 -24.78 -15.95 19.50
C PRO A 727 -23.53 -15.95 18.62
N ILE A 728 -23.70 -16.24 17.32
CA ILE A 728 -22.66 -16.14 16.30
C ILE A 728 -22.06 -14.73 16.27
N SER A 729 -20.75 -14.63 16.04
CA SER A 729 -19.99 -13.37 15.99
C SER A 729 -20.15 -12.51 17.26
N PRO A 730 -19.85 -13.05 18.46
CA PRO A 730 -19.99 -12.29 19.69
C PRO A 730 -18.93 -11.17 19.77
N ILE A 731 -19.27 -10.10 20.51
CA ILE A 731 -18.25 -9.18 21.03
C ILE A 731 -17.43 -9.93 22.09
N VAL A 732 -16.13 -10.03 21.89
CA VAL A 732 -15.25 -10.78 22.80
C VAL A 732 -14.85 -9.89 23.99
N PRO A 733 -14.93 -10.40 25.24
CA PRO A 733 -14.30 -9.76 26.38
C PRO A 733 -12.77 -9.96 26.31
N LEU A 734 -12.02 -8.92 25.96
CA LEU A 734 -10.57 -9.00 25.72
C LEU A 734 -9.74 -9.11 27.01
N SER A 735 -8.68 -9.91 26.99
CA SER A 735 -7.66 -9.98 28.06
C SER A 735 -6.36 -9.31 27.63
N PHE A 736 -5.85 -8.34 28.37
CA PHE A 736 -4.51 -7.79 28.10
C PHE A 736 -3.40 -8.72 28.62
N ALA A 737 -3.51 -9.18 29.87
CA ALA A 737 -2.48 -10.02 30.50
C ALA A 737 -2.32 -11.41 29.84
N HIS A 738 -3.37 -11.93 29.22
CA HIS A 738 -3.38 -13.25 28.57
C HIS A 738 -3.79 -13.14 27.09
N ALA A 739 -3.45 -12.04 26.43
CA ALA A 739 -3.72 -11.86 25.01
C ALA A 739 -3.12 -13.03 24.18
N PRO A 740 -3.82 -13.51 23.14
CA PRO A 740 -5.08 -13.01 22.59
C PRO A 740 -6.33 -13.72 23.15
N ASN A 741 -6.28 -14.26 24.37
CA ASN A 741 -7.41 -14.99 24.94
C ASN A 741 -8.48 -14.05 25.52
N ALA A 742 -9.68 -14.59 25.72
CA ALA A 742 -10.74 -13.85 26.40
C ALA A 742 -10.35 -13.56 27.87
N SER A 743 -10.90 -12.50 28.45
CA SER A 743 -10.68 -12.15 29.85
C SER A 743 -11.44 -13.09 30.77
N VAL A 744 -10.69 -13.81 31.60
CA VAL A 744 -11.22 -14.64 32.69
C VAL A 744 -12.14 -13.82 33.58
N ALA A 745 -11.66 -12.69 34.10
CA ALA A 745 -12.44 -11.88 35.04
C ALA A 745 -13.74 -11.33 34.42
N ALA A 746 -13.68 -10.87 33.16
CA ALA A 746 -14.87 -10.38 32.47
C ALA A 746 -15.84 -11.51 32.13
N PHE A 747 -15.34 -12.67 31.71
CA PHE A 747 -16.14 -13.87 31.48
C PHE A 747 -16.86 -14.32 32.75
N GLU A 748 -16.13 -14.42 33.88
CA GLU A 748 -16.68 -14.85 35.17
C GLU A 748 -17.72 -13.84 35.69
N ALA A 749 -17.47 -12.55 35.52
CA ALA A 749 -18.42 -11.49 35.89
C ALA A 749 -19.68 -11.50 35.01
N MET A 750 -19.54 -11.74 33.71
CA MET A 750 -20.63 -11.75 32.74
C MET A 750 -21.52 -13.00 32.87
N THR A 751 -20.92 -14.16 33.13
CA THR A 751 -21.62 -15.46 33.11
C THR A 751 -21.93 -16.03 34.50
N GLY A 752 -21.22 -15.57 35.53
CA GLY A 752 -21.25 -16.17 36.87
C GLY A 752 -20.63 -17.57 36.94
N MET A 753 -19.98 -18.03 35.87
CA MET A 753 -19.32 -19.35 35.79
C MET A 753 -17.80 -19.18 35.81
N PRO A 754 -17.06 -20.09 36.46
CA PRO A 754 -15.60 -20.03 36.46
C PRO A 754 -15.06 -20.29 35.04
N ALA A 755 -13.99 -19.60 34.66
CA ALA A 755 -13.34 -19.79 33.35
C ALA A 755 -12.57 -21.12 33.27
N TYR A 756 -12.09 -21.61 34.41
CA TYR A 756 -11.36 -22.88 34.53
C TYR A 756 -11.93 -23.72 35.67
N VAL A 757 -11.94 -25.03 35.49
CA VAL A 757 -12.39 -26.01 36.50
C VAL A 757 -11.41 -27.16 36.61
N THR A 758 -11.40 -27.81 37.78
CA THR A 758 -10.56 -28.99 38.00
C THR A 758 -11.33 -30.27 37.63
N VAL A 759 -10.85 -30.98 36.63
CA VAL A 759 -11.34 -32.30 36.18
C VAL A 759 -10.23 -33.31 36.41
N ASN A 760 -10.49 -34.36 37.19
CA ASN A 760 -9.51 -35.43 37.47
C ASN A 760 -8.13 -34.92 37.93
N GLY A 761 -8.09 -33.79 38.65
CA GLY A 761 -6.85 -33.17 39.15
C GLY A 761 -6.12 -32.26 38.15
N ALA A 762 -6.64 -32.09 36.92
CA ALA A 762 -6.11 -31.18 35.91
C ALA A 762 -7.05 -29.96 35.71
N PRO A 763 -6.51 -28.77 35.42
CA PRO A 763 -7.33 -27.63 35.03
C PRO A 763 -7.83 -27.80 33.60
N GLU A 764 -9.14 -27.68 33.40
CA GLU A 764 -9.81 -27.66 32.10
C GLU A 764 -10.53 -26.32 31.91
N ALA A 765 -10.49 -25.79 30.69
CA ALA A 765 -11.17 -24.55 30.35
C ALA A 765 -12.69 -24.78 30.20
N ASN A 766 -13.49 -23.86 30.74
CA ASN A 766 -14.93 -23.82 30.51
C ASN A 766 -15.19 -23.66 29.00
N PRO A 767 -16.01 -24.53 28.37
CA PRO A 767 -16.32 -24.41 26.94
C PRO A 767 -16.91 -23.05 26.54
N LEU A 768 -17.66 -22.39 27.42
CA LEU A 768 -18.19 -21.03 27.20
C LEU A 768 -17.10 -19.96 27.29
N TYR A 769 -16.04 -20.18 28.06
CA TYR A 769 -14.88 -19.28 28.06
C TYR A 769 -14.05 -19.50 26.79
N MET A 770 -13.86 -20.77 26.41
CA MET A 770 -13.13 -21.12 25.19
C MET A 770 -13.86 -20.63 23.95
N TYR A 771 -15.19 -20.64 23.96
CA TYR A 771 -16.05 -20.05 22.94
C TYR A 771 -15.65 -18.61 22.58
N TYR A 772 -15.59 -17.71 23.57
CA TYR A 772 -15.20 -16.32 23.32
C TYR A 772 -13.75 -16.20 22.84
N THR A 773 -12.86 -17.02 23.39
CA THR A 773 -11.45 -17.02 22.98
C THR A 773 -11.28 -17.49 21.53
N MET A 774 -11.98 -18.54 21.10
CA MET A 774 -11.90 -19.03 19.73
C MET A 774 -12.55 -18.07 18.73
N TRP A 775 -13.63 -17.38 19.09
CA TRP A 775 -14.16 -16.30 18.26
C TRP A 775 -13.13 -15.17 18.10
N ASN A 776 -12.37 -14.85 19.15
CA ASN A 776 -11.27 -13.89 19.03
C ASN A 776 -10.18 -14.40 18.08
N TRP A 777 -9.81 -15.68 18.17
CA TRP A 777 -8.86 -16.31 17.28
C TRP A 777 -9.31 -16.30 15.82
N LEU A 778 -10.61 -16.49 15.56
CA LEU A 778 -11.15 -16.39 14.20
C LEU A 778 -10.99 -14.97 13.67
N TYR A 779 -11.35 -13.96 14.46
CA TYR A 779 -11.19 -12.56 14.06
C TYR A 779 -9.72 -12.21 13.79
N VAL A 780 -8.77 -12.81 14.51
CA VAL A 780 -7.34 -12.70 14.18
C VAL A 780 -7.08 -13.24 12.78
N SER A 781 -7.56 -14.43 12.45
CA SER A 781 -7.33 -15.06 11.14
C SER A 781 -7.97 -14.31 9.96
N GLU A 782 -9.00 -13.50 10.22
CA GLU A 782 -9.65 -12.64 9.22
C GLU A 782 -8.79 -11.42 8.82
N GLY A 783 -7.73 -11.09 9.57
CA GLY A 783 -6.87 -9.93 9.30
C GLY A 783 -6.27 -9.90 7.89
N SER A 784 -6.24 -8.70 7.28
CA SER A 784 -5.78 -8.49 5.91
C SER A 784 -4.31 -8.86 5.68
N ASP A 785 -3.47 -8.67 6.71
CA ASP A 785 -2.01 -8.83 6.64
C ASP A 785 -1.59 -10.20 6.13
N TRP A 786 -2.32 -11.24 6.53
CA TRP A 786 -1.96 -12.61 6.21
C TRP A 786 -2.02 -12.87 4.71
N THR A 787 -3.05 -12.35 4.05
CA THR A 787 -3.26 -12.52 2.61
C THR A 787 -2.45 -11.53 1.79
N TRP A 788 -2.16 -10.33 2.34
CA TRP A 788 -1.21 -9.36 1.76
C TRP A 788 0.18 -9.98 1.60
N GLN A 789 0.66 -10.65 2.65
CA GLN A 789 2.01 -11.23 2.69
C GLN A 789 2.08 -12.61 2.00
N ALA A 790 0.96 -13.30 1.81
CA ALA A 790 0.93 -14.64 1.21
C ALA A 790 1.08 -14.61 -0.32
N GLY A 791 2.33 -14.55 -0.78
CA GLY A 791 2.68 -14.63 -2.21
C GLY A 791 2.55 -13.29 -2.95
N PRO A 792 2.43 -13.30 -4.30
CA PRO A 792 2.46 -12.08 -5.09
C PRO A 792 1.33 -11.09 -4.74
N PRO A 793 1.59 -9.77 -4.75
CA PRO A 793 2.86 -9.17 -5.16
C PRO A 793 3.94 -9.12 -4.06
N ASN A 794 3.58 -9.19 -2.78
CA ASN A 794 4.50 -8.85 -1.69
C ASN A 794 5.54 -9.95 -1.40
N ASN A 795 5.17 -11.23 -1.50
CA ASN A 795 6.02 -12.38 -1.19
C ASN A 795 6.66 -12.28 0.20
N GLY A 796 5.82 -12.03 1.21
CA GLY A 796 6.21 -11.91 2.60
C GLY A 796 6.88 -13.17 3.18
N PRO A 797 7.46 -13.07 4.38
CA PRO A 797 8.12 -14.21 5.00
C PRO A 797 7.10 -15.31 5.32
N GLN A 798 7.53 -16.57 5.14
CA GLN A 798 6.65 -17.74 5.17
C GLN A 798 5.77 -17.83 6.43
N TRP A 799 6.27 -17.38 7.58
CA TRP A 799 5.55 -17.45 8.84
C TRP A 799 4.26 -16.62 8.84
N PHE A 800 4.16 -15.51 8.09
CA PHE A 800 2.91 -14.73 7.98
C PHE A 800 1.76 -15.57 7.45
N SER A 801 2.03 -16.34 6.39
CA SER A 801 1.02 -17.21 5.79
C SER A 801 0.65 -18.42 6.66
N ALA A 802 1.47 -18.75 7.66
CA ALA A 802 1.23 -19.86 8.58
C ALA A 802 0.39 -19.43 9.80
N GLN A 803 0.51 -18.18 10.25
CA GLN A 803 -0.15 -17.67 11.46
C GLN A 803 -1.68 -17.88 11.48
N PRO A 804 -2.48 -17.44 10.49
CA PRO A 804 -3.92 -17.66 10.53
C PRO A 804 -4.27 -19.16 10.55
N ILE A 805 -3.50 -19.99 9.84
CA ILE A 805 -3.71 -21.45 9.79
C ILE A 805 -3.49 -22.09 11.17
N VAL A 806 -2.58 -21.56 12.00
CA VAL A 806 -2.37 -22.03 13.37
C VAL A 806 -3.61 -21.77 14.23
N TYR A 807 -4.17 -20.57 14.15
CA TYR A 807 -5.42 -20.22 14.83
C TYR A 807 -6.59 -21.08 14.34
N ASP A 808 -6.78 -21.16 13.02
CA ASP A 808 -7.86 -21.93 12.40
C ASP A 808 -7.80 -23.42 12.76
N SER A 809 -6.59 -24.00 12.74
CA SER A 809 -6.37 -25.39 13.12
C SER A 809 -6.65 -25.64 14.59
N ALA A 810 -6.31 -24.69 15.47
CA ALA A 810 -6.60 -24.79 16.90
C ALA A 810 -8.12 -24.74 17.17
N ILE A 811 -8.83 -23.85 16.47
CA ILE A 811 -10.30 -23.75 16.51
C ILE A 811 -10.94 -25.07 16.08
N VAL A 812 -10.63 -25.52 14.85
CA VAL A 812 -11.23 -26.73 14.28
C VAL A 812 -10.89 -27.95 15.13
N GLY A 813 -9.65 -28.06 15.61
CA GLY A 813 -9.20 -29.14 16.48
C GLY A 813 -9.96 -29.19 17.81
N TYR A 814 -10.09 -28.05 18.49
CA TYR A 814 -10.82 -27.96 19.75
C TYR A 814 -12.31 -28.26 19.57
N VAL A 815 -12.96 -27.63 18.58
CA VAL A 815 -14.40 -27.82 18.35
C VAL A 815 -14.70 -29.28 17.98
N ARG A 816 -13.91 -29.90 17.09
CA ARG A 816 -14.06 -31.32 16.77
C ARG A 816 -13.91 -32.21 17.99
N PHE A 817 -12.92 -31.93 18.84
CA PHE A 817 -12.73 -32.68 20.06
C PHE A 817 -13.94 -32.55 20.99
N GLN A 818 -14.45 -31.33 21.23
CA GLN A 818 -15.65 -31.11 22.04
C GLN A 818 -16.87 -31.84 21.46
N MET A 819 -17.12 -31.72 20.15
CA MET A 819 -18.22 -32.40 19.48
C MET A 819 -18.10 -33.93 19.58
N SER A 820 -16.88 -34.48 19.60
CA SER A 820 -16.63 -35.92 19.74
C SER A 820 -16.98 -36.49 21.13
N LEU A 821 -17.19 -35.62 22.13
CA LEU A 821 -17.63 -36.01 23.47
C LEU A 821 -19.15 -36.26 23.54
N ILE A 822 -19.88 -36.00 22.45
CA ILE A 822 -21.31 -36.25 22.33
C ILE A 822 -21.51 -37.46 21.41
N VAL A 823 -21.89 -38.60 21.99
CA VAL A 823 -21.97 -39.88 21.26
C VAL A 823 -23.31 -40.57 21.46
N PRO A 824 -23.95 -41.09 20.39
CA PRO A 824 -25.04 -42.04 20.55
C PRO A 824 -24.54 -43.26 21.33
N SER A 825 -25.34 -43.78 22.25
CA SER A 825 -25.00 -44.94 23.09
C SER A 825 -25.99 -46.10 22.97
N GLY A 826 -27.12 -45.91 22.29
CA GLY A 826 -28.06 -46.99 21.98
C GLY A 826 -29.38 -46.49 21.41
N ILE A 827 -30.23 -47.42 20.97
CA ILE A 827 -31.58 -47.13 20.47
C ILE A 827 -32.59 -48.20 20.89
N VAL A 828 -33.76 -47.76 21.33
CA VAL A 828 -34.91 -48.61 21.64
C VAL A 828 -36.08 -48.22 20.77
N SER A 829 -36.67 -49.23 20.12
CA SER A 829 -37.83 -49.10 19.26
C SER A 829 -39.13 -49.26 20.05
N HIS A 830 -40.14 -48.48 19.70
CA HIS A 830 -41.52 -48.67 20.15
C HIS A 830 -42.41 -48.98 18.94
N PRO A 831 -42.52 -50.26 18.54
CA PRO A 831 -43.16 -50.66 17.28
C PRO A 831 -44.63 -50.25 17.14
N GLY A 832 -45.33 -50.03 18.26
CA GLY A 832 -46.75 -49.65 18.28
C GLY A 832 -47.03 -48.18 17.93
N ASN A 833 -46.03 -47.30 18.02
CA ASN A 833 -46.21 -45.84 17.90
C ASN A 833 -45.35 -45.19 16.80
N ASN A 834 -44.59 -45.95 16.00
CA ASN A 834 -43.60 -45.41 15.06
C ASN A 834 -42.65 -44.39 15.71
N THR A 835 -42.13 -44.72 16.89
CA THR A 835 -41.20 -43.88 17.63
C THR A 835 -39.94 -44.65 18.02
N ALA A 836 -38.81 -43.97 18.05
CA ALA A 836 -37.53 -44.48 18.55
C ALA A 836 -37.00 -43.60 19.70
N ALA A 837 -36.55 -44.24 20.78
CA ALA A 837 -35.84 -43.60 21.87
C ALA A 837 -34.33 -43.82 21.67
N VAL A 838 -33.60 -42.75 21.43
CA VAL A 838 -32.14 -42.73 21.22
C VAL A 838 -31.47 -42.31 22.51
N PHE A 839 -30.49 -43.10 22.96
CA PHE A 839 -29.65 -42.77 24.12
C PHE A 839 -28.41 -42.04 23.62
N ILE A 840 -28.05 -40.93 24.27
CA ILE A 840 -26.91 -40.09 23.89
C ILE A 840 -26.12 -39.79 25.15
N ASN A 841 -24.81 -40.05 25.11
CA ASN A 841 -23.89 -39.66 26.17
C ASN A 841 -23.26 -38.31 25.81
N ASP A 842 -23.51 -37.30 26.63
CA ASP A 842 -22.90 -35.97 26.56
C ASP A 842 -21.89 -35.82 27.69
N SER A 843 -20.60 -35.81 27.34
CA SER A 843 -19.50 -35.55 28.27
C SER A 843 -18.85 -34.17 28.08
N LEU A 844 -19.45 -33.29 27.28
CA LEU A 844 -18.92 -31.96 27.01
C LEU A 844 -18.93 -31.11 28.30
N GLY A 845 -17.81 -30.44 28.58
CA GLY A 845 -17.72 -29.46 29.66
C GLY A 845 -17.96 -29.99 31.07
N LEU A 846 -17.71 -31.27 31.34
CA LEU A 846 -17.72 -31.79 32.72
C LEU A 846 -16.59 -31.11 33.54
N PRO A 847 -16.81 -30.72 34.83
CA PRO A 847 -18.03 -30.84 35.63
C PRO A 847 -18.99 -29.64 35.52
N LEU A 848 -18.70 -28.62 34.71
CA LEU A 848 -19.51 -27.39 34.60
C LEU A 848 -20.87 -27.60 33.96
N ARG A 849 -21.02 -28.70 33.23
CA ARG A 849 -22.31 -29.23 32.80
C ARG A 849 -23.10 -28.25 31.91
N VAL A 850 -22.52 -27.83 30.79
CA VAL A 850 -23.15 -26.91 29.82
C VAL A 850 -24.18 -27.67 28.96
N PRO A 851 -25.44 -27.21 28.83
CA PRO A 851 -26.41 -27.86 27.94
C PRO A 851 -26.04 -27.65 26.47
N VAL A 852 -26.35 -28.64 25.62
CA VAL A 852 -26.03 -28.59 24.18
C VAL A 852 -27.24 -28.93 23.32
N HIS A 853 -27.33 -28.30 22.15
CA HIS A 853 -28.42 -28.45 21.19
C HIS A 853 -27.95 -29.29 20.00
N VAL A 854 -28.66 -30.37 19.70
CA VAL A 854 -28.34 -31.27 18.59
C VAL A 854 -29.60 -31.62 17.80
N ILE A 855 -29.40 -32.01 16.53
CA ILE A 855 -30.40 -32.69 15.72
C ILE A 855 -30.04 -34.18 15.68
N VAL A 856 -30.94 -35.01 16.19
CA VAL A 856 -30.81 -36.47 16.18
C VAL A 856 -31.54 -37.00 14.96
N VAL A 857 -30.86 -37.74 14.10
CA VAL A 857 -31.46 -38.38 12.91
C VAL A 857 -31.34 -39.89 13.05
N VAL A 858 -32.45 -40.59 12.88
CA VAL A 858 -32.53 -42.05 12.87
C VAL A 858 -32.77 -42.50 11.43
N ASP A 859 -31.92 -43.39 10.93
CA ASP A 859 -32.01 -44.01 9.61
C ASP A 859 -32.14 -45.53 9.74
N ASN A 860 -33.26 -46.07 9.27
CA ASN A 860 -33.56 -47.50 9.31
C ASN A 860 -33.22 -48.25 8.00
N GLY A 861 -32.55 -47.58 7.06
CA GLY A 861 -32.21 -48.06 5.71
C GLY A 861 -33.31 -47.87 4.66
N THR A 862 -34.50 -47.40 5.04
CA THR A 862 -35.64 -47.16 4.13
C THR A 862 -36.27 -45.77 4.30
N ALA A 863 -36.13 -45.16 5.48
CA ALA A 863 -36.64 -43.84 5.81
C ALA A 863 -35.80 -43.22 6.93
N ASN A 864 -35.81 -41.89 6.99
CA ASN A 864 -35.11 -41.10 7.98
C ASN A 864 -36.11 -40.23 8.72
N ALA A 865 -35.95 -40.10 10.03
CA ALA A 865 -36.69 -39.13 10.85
C ALA A 865 -35.74 -38.42 11.81
N SER A 866 -36.10 -37.21 12.21
CA SER A 866 -35.23 -36.36 13.03
C SER A 866 -35.96 -35.71 14.20
N ALA A 867 -35.22 -35.35 15.24
CA ALA A 867 -35.69 -34.52 16.35
C ALA A 867 -34.61 -33.52 16.77
N GLU A 868 -35.01 -32.28 17.04
CA GLU A 868 -34.18 -31.30 17.74
C GLU A 868 -34.25 -31.56 19.25
N VAL A 869 -33.09 -31.64 19.90
CA VAL A 869 -32.97 -32.05 21.30
C VAL A 869 -31.94 -31.20 22.02
N THR A 870 -32.29 -30.74 23.23
CA THR A 870 -31.34 -30.16 24.17
C THR A 870 -30.88 -31.23 25.14
N LEU A 871 -29.61 -31.62 25.03
CA LEU A 871 -28.95 -32.58 25.89
C LEU A 871 -28.51 -31.93 27.20
N ARG A 872 -28.47 -32.72 28.26
CA ARG A 872 -27.91 -32.38 29.55
C ARG A 872 -26.77 -33.34 29.86
N PRO A 873 -25.62 -32.84 30.33
CA PRO A 873 -24.45 -33.65 30.63
C PRO A 873 -24.76 -34.95 31.39
N GLY A 874 -24.27 -36.06 30.85
CA GLY A 874 -24.64 -37.41 31.25
C GLY A 874 -25.31 -38.17 30.11
N VAL A 875 -26.20 -39.11 30.45
CA VAL A 875 -26.92 -39.91 29.44
C VAL A 875 -28.32 -39.33 29.26
N ASP A 876 -28.60 -38.79 28.08
CA ASP A 876 -29.92 -38.31 27.69
C ASP A 876 -30.69 -39.31 26.84
N ILE A 877 -32.02 -39.20 26.88
CA ILE A 877 -32.93 -39.90 25.97
C ILE A 877 -33.59 -38.88 25.04
N ALA A 878 -33.32 -39.01 23.74
CA ALA A 878 -33.95 -38.29 22.65
C ALA A 878 -35.09 -39.13 22.04
N VAL A 879 -36.30 -38.56 21.92
CA VAL A 879 -37.44 -39.24 21.31
C VAL A 879 -37.63 -38.75 19.87
N VAL A 880 -37.49 -39.65 18.90
CA VAL A 880 -37.68 -39.41 17.47
C VAL A 880 -38.99 -40.06 17.02
N ASN A 881 -39.91 -39.24 16.51
CA ASN A 881 -41.22 -39.68 16.04
C ASN A 881 -41.19 -40.00 14.53
N ASP A 882 -42.28 -40.60 14.04
CA ASP A 882 -42.53 -40.88 12.62
C ASP A 882 -41.49 -41.81 11.96
N ILE A 883 -40.91 -42.74 12.74
CA ILE A 883 -40.01 -43.77 12.24
C ILE A 883 -40.32 -45.15 12.81
N TYR A 884 -40.53 -46.11 11.91
CA TYR A 884 -40.67 -47.51 12.26
C TYR A 884 -39.29 -48.16 12.36
N VAL A 885 -38.94 -48.68 13.54
CA VAL A 885 -37.71 -49.46 13.77
C VAL A 885 -38.09 -50.88 14.14
N LYS A 886 -37.61 -51.87 13.37
CA LYS A 886 -37.86 -53.29 13.65
C LYS A 886 -36.94 -53.74 14.80
N PRO A 887 -37.45 -54.40 15.85
CA PRO A 887 -36.60 -55.01 16.87
C PRO A 887 -35.53 -55.92 16.26
N GLY A 888 -34.27 -55.78 16.68
CA GLY A 888 -33.14 -56.55 16.16
C GLY A 888 -32.62 -56.13 14.78
N SER A 889 -33.17 -55.08 14.15
CA SER A 889 -32.58 -54.53 12.91
C SER A 889 -31.42 -53.59 13.22
N GLN A 890 -30.48 -53.48 12.27
CA GLN A 890 -29.45 -52.45 12.29
C GLN A 890 -30.08 -51.09 11.99
N VAL A 891 -29.77 -50.09 12.80
CA VAL A 891 -30.24 -48.71 12.64
C VAL A 891 -29.06 -47.79 12.88
N THR A 892 -28.87 -46.82 11.99
CA THR A 892 -27.84 -45.80 12.16
C THR A 892 -28.44 -44.55 12.77
N VAL A 893 -27.83 -44.09 13.85
CA VAL A 893 -28.14 -42.81 14.49
C VAL A 893 -27.05 -41.83 14.11
N TYR A 894 -27.45 -40.67 13.61
CA TYR A 894 -26.58 -39.54 13.32
C TYR A 894 -26.92 -38.40 14.29
N LEU A 895 -25.89 -37.69 14.73
CA LEU A 895 -26.00 -36.45 15.47
C LEU A 895 -25.46 -35.32 14.62
N TYR A 896 -26.22 -34.23 14.53
CA TYR A 896 -25.84 -33.02 13.84
C TYR A 896 -25.82 -31.83 14.80
N ALA A 897 -24.83 -30.96 14.67
CA ALA A 897 -24.89 -29.61 15.21
C ALA A 897 -25.83 -28.77 14.33
N PRO A 898 -26.83 -28.07 14.91
CA PRO A 898 -27.76 -27.25 14.14
C PRO A 898 -27.00 -26.18 13.38
N LEU A 899 -27.22 -26.09 12.07
CA LEU A 899 -26.51 -25.14 11.22
C LEU A 899 -27.36 -24.79 9.99
N ASN A 900 -27.57 -23.49 9.77
CA ASN A 900 -28.23 -23.00 8.56
C ASN A 900 -27.19 -22.35 7.64
N VAL A 901 -27.20 -22.74 6.35
CA VAL A 901 -26.31 -22.17 5.32
C VAL A 901 -26.39 -20.65 5.22
N SER A 902 -27.54 -20.03 5.54
CA SER A 902 -27.67 -18.57 5.56
C SER A 902 -26.84 -17.89 6.66
N GLN A 903 -26.40 -18.63 7.69
CA GLN A 903 -25.54 -18.13 8.77
C GLN A 903 -24.04 -18.23 8.40
N LEU A 904 -23.70 -19.05 7.40
CA LEU A 904 -22.33 -19.34 7.03
C LEU A 904 -21.74 -18.34 6.04
N GLY A 905 -22.55 -17.82 5.11
CA GLY A 905 -22.00 -17.10 3.97
C GLY A 905 -21.19 -18.06 3.07
N SER A 906 -19.94 -17.72 2.75
CA SER A 906 -18.98 -18.62 2.11
C SER A 906 -18.62 -19.78 3.04
N TYR A 907 -18.61 -21.01 2.51
CA TYR A 907 -18.27 -22.24 3.24
C TYR A 907 -17.62 -23.27 2.32
N VAL A 908 -16.83 -24.18 2.89
CA VAL A 908 -16.08 -25.25 2.24
C VAL A 908 -16.61 -26.64 2.56
N VAL A 909 -17.23 -26.88 3.73
CA VAL A 909 -17.82 -28.19 4.06
C VAL A 909 -19.25 -28.27 3.55
N PRO A 910 -19.62 -29.30 2.76
CA PRO A 910 -21.01 -29.54 2.42
C PRO A 910 -21.86 -29.79 3.67
N VAL A 911 -22.81 -28.90 3.94
CA VAL A 911 -23.72 -28.99 5.08
C VAL A 911 -25.02 -29.67 4.66
N SER A 912 -25.49 -30.63 5.45
CA SER A 912 -26.76 -31.30 5.18
C SER A 912 -27.95 -30.40 5.55
N SER A 913 -29.17 -30.78 5.16
CA SER A 913 -30.39 -30.11 5.65
C SER A 913 -30.58 -30.20 7.17
N TYR A 914 -29.85 -31.10 7.84
CA TYR A 914 -29.86 -31.27 9.30
C TYR A 914 -28.72 -30.51 10.00
N GLY A 915 -27.83 -29.85 9.25
CA GLY A 915 -26.65 -29.15 9.79
C GLY A 915 -25.34 -29.92 9.61
N LEU A 916 -24.37 -29.65 10.49
CA LEU A 916 -23.02 -30.22 10.46
C LEU A 916 -22.99 -31.56 11.20
N LEU A 917 -22.58 -32.64 10.52
CA LEU A 917 -22.48 -33.97 11.14
C LEU A 917 -21.39 -33.97 12.22
N ILE A 918 -21.76 -34.31 13.46
CA ILE A 918 -20.82 -34.38 14.59
C ILE A 918 -20.52 -35.80 15.07
N GLY A 919 -21.40 -36.75 14.79
CA GLY A 919 -21.18 -38.15 15.16
C GLY A 919 -22.20 -39.09 14.54
N SER A 920 -21.86 -40.36 14.43
CA SER A 920 -22.78 -41.40 13.99
C SER A 920 -22.43 -42.75 14.59
N SER A 921 -23.42 -43.59 14.85
CA SER A 921 -23.20 -44.97 15.29
C SER A 921 -24.35 -45.87 14.84
N THR A 922 -24.02 -47.11 14.51
CA THR A 922 -25.00 -48.12 14.11
C THR A 922 -25.23 -49.10 15.26
N PHE A 923 -26.49 -49.31 15.60
CA PHE A 923 -26.91 -50.17 16.70
C PHE A 923 -27.87 -51.24 16.20
N GLU A 924 -27.81 -52.41 16.85
CA GLU A 924 -28.91 -53.35 16.78
C GLU A 924 -30.05 -52.87 17.69
N ALA A 925 -31.21 -52.59 17.11
CA ALA A 925 -32.33 -52.02 17.86
C ALA A 925 -32.77 -52.93 19.03
N ASN A 926 -32.92 -52.33 20.21
CA ASN A 926 -33.27 -52.98 21.49
C ASN A 926 -32.13 -53.79 22.15
N GLN A 927 -30.89 -53.71 21.66
CA GLN A 927 -29.71 -54.09 22.44
C GLN A 927 -29.11 -52.83 23.08
N LEU A 928 -29.17 -52.74 24.41
CA LEU A 928 -28.65 -51.58 25.16
C LEU A 928 -27.27 -51.86 25.72
N THR A 929 -26.35 -50.93 25.49
CA THR A 929 -25.01 -50.90 26.08
C THR A 929 -24.83 -49.59 26.87
N PHE A 930 -25.43 -49.47 28.06
CA PHE A 930 -25.14 -48.33 28.94
C PHE A 930 -25.28 -48.66 30.43
N ASN A 931 -24.65 -47.82 31.28
CA ASN A 931 -24.71 -47.90 32.74
C ASN A 931 -25.92 -47.09 33.27
N PRO A 932 -26.94 -47.70 33.89
CA PRO A 932 -28.21 -47.06 34.22
C PRO A 932 -28.18 -46.03 35.36
N SER A 933 -27.01 -45.69 35.90
CA SER A 933 -26.86 -44.89 37.12
C SER A 933 -26.97 -43.36 36.93
N LEU A 934 -27.07 -42.83 35.70
CA LEU A 934 -26.97 -41.39 35.39
C LEU A 934 -27.85 -40.97 34.19
N VAL A 935 -29.13 -41.36 34.16
CA VAL A 935 -30.03 -41.12 33.02
C VAL A 935 -30.92 -39.89 33.23
N HIS A 936 -30.93 -38.97 32.26
CA HIS A 936 -31.82 -37.82 32.12
C HIS A 936 -32.73 -37.98 30.88
N ILE A 937 -33.95 -37.44 30.93
CA ILE A 937 -34.87 -37.45 29.78
C ILE A 937 -34.90 -36.04 29.19
N ALA A 938 -34.40 -35.88 27.97
CA ALA A 938 -34.43 -34.61 27.26
C ALA A 938 -35.80 -34.42 26.59
N ASN A 939 -36.61 -33.47 27.07
CA ASN A 939 -37.94 -33.20 26.53
C ASN A 939 -37.85 -32.49 25.17
N SER A 940 -38.54 -33.03 24.16
CA SER A 940 -38.66 -32.43 22.82
C SER A 940 -39.77 -31.38 22.75
N ALA A 941 -39.42 -30.18 22.30
CA ALA A 941 -40.38 -29.26 21.69
C ALA A 941 -40.46 -29.62 20.21
N THR A 942 -41.62 -30.12 19.77
CA THR A 942 -41.87 -30.53 18.39
C THR A 942 -42.12 -29.30 17.51
N SER A 943 -41.12 -28.85 16.75
CA SER A 943 -41.29 -27.91 15.64
C SER A 943 -41.51 -28.71 14.35
N THR A 944 -42.77 -28.94 14.00
CA THR A 944 -43.15 -29.37 12.65
C THR A 944 -43.14 -28.14 11.73
N LEU A 945 -42.18 -28.04 10.83
CA LEU A 945 -42.34 -27.20 9.65
C LEU A 945 -43.39 -27.87 8.75
N GLN A 946 -44.64 -27.40 8.81
CA GLN A 946 -45.68 -27.78 7.85
C GLN A 946 -46.47 -26.56 7.36
N ASN A 947 -46.68 -26.54 6.04
CA ASN A 947 -47.58 -25.63 5.36
C ASN A 947 -49.03 -26.17 5.43
N THR A 948 -49.95 -25.28 5.80
CA THR A 948 -51.43 -25.31 5.67
C THR A 948 -52.31 -26.25 6.52
N SER A 949 -53.00 -25.60 7.48
CA SER A 949 -54.37 -25.76 8.01
C SER A 949 -54.92 -27.14 8.43
N SER A 950 -55.06 -27.34 9.75
CA SER A 950 -56.37 -27.38 10.44
C SER A 950 -56.17 -27.66 11.95
N SER A 951 -57.04 -27.05 12.77
CA SER A 951 -57.10 -27.17 14.22
C SER A 951 -57.11 -28.63 14.68
N HIS A 952 -56.45 -28.97 15.81
CA HIS A 952 -56.98 -29.81 16.90
C HIS A 952 -56.05 -29.75 18.13
N SER A 953 -56.64 -29.99 19.29
CA SER A 953 -56.18 -29.77 20.68
C SER A 953 -54.92 -30.52 21.11
N ALA A 954 -54.13 -29.85 21.96
CA ALA A 954 -52.92 -30.35 22.62
C ALA A 954 -53.14 -31.61 23.49
N PRO A 955 -52.23 -32.60 23.48
CA PRO A 955 -52.22 -33.68 24.45
C PRO A 955 -51.29 -33.38 25.64
N SER A 956 -51.76 -33.78 26.83
CA SER A 956 -51.11 -33.64 28.12
C SER A 956 -49.84 -34.48 28.26
N SER A 957 -48.87 -33.94 29.01
CA SER A 957 -47.54 -34.45 29.42
C SER A 957 -47.52 -35.77 30.22
N TYR A 958 -48.57 -36.59 30.16
CA TYR A 958 -48.71 -37.81 30.96
C TYR A 958 -48.20 -39.09 30.27
N TYR A 959 -48.07 -39.10 28.92
CA TYR A 959 -47.64 -40.29 28.16
C TYR A 959 -46.14 -40.57 28.22
N VAL A 960 -45.30 -39.53 28.38
CA VAL A 960 -43.83 -39.66 28.38
C VAL A 960 -43.35 -40.43 29.62
N TRP A 961 -43.96 -40.19 30.78
CA TRP A 961 -43.61 -40.87 32.03
C TRP A 961 -44.07 -42.34 32.09
N ALA A 962 -45.16 -42.69 31.39
CA ALA A 962 -45.64 -44.07 31.32
C ALA A 962 -44.74 -44.96 30.43
N ILE A 963 -44.22 -44.39 29.33
CA ILE A 963 -43.33 -45.10 28.40
C ILE A 963 -41.97 -45.34 29.02
N VAL A 964 -41.40 -44.35 29.72
CA VAL A 964 -40.12 -44.47 30.43
C VAL A 964 -40.18 -45.54 31.53
N ALA A 965 -41.26 -45.57 32.31
CA ALA A 965 -41.43 -46.59 33.35
C ALA A 965 -41.54 -48.01 32.76
N LEU A 966 -42.23 -48.17 31.62
CA LEU A 966 -42.36 -49.46 30.93
C LEU A 966 -41.03 -49.93 30.31
N VAL A 967 -40.20 -49.01 29.81
CA VAL A 967 -38.88 -49.33 29.24
C VAL A 967 -37.90 -49.76 30.33
N ILE A 968 -37.85 -49.06 31.46
CA ILE A 968 -37.01 -49.45 32.61
C ILE A 968 -37.43 -50.83 33.15
N VAL A 969 -38.74 -51.10 33.25
CA VAL A 969 -39.27 -52.40 33.68
C VAL A 969 -38.96 -53.50 32.66
N ALA A 970 -39.09 -53.24 31.36
CA ALA A 970 -38.75 -54.21 30.31
C ALA A 970 -37.25 -54.54 30.26
N ILE A 971 -36.39 -53.57 30.53
CA ILE A 971 -34.92 -53.75 30.62
C ILE A 971 -34.57 -54.57 31.86
N ILE A 972 -35.18 -54.31 33.01
CA ILE A 972 -35.00 -55.12 34.22
C ILE A 972 -35.45 -56.57 33.96
N ILE A 973 -36.55 -56.79 33.24
CA ILE A 973 -37.03 -58.13 32.87
C ILE A 973 -36.06 -58.83 31.90
N ALA A 974 -35.52 -58.13 30.89
CA ALA A 974 -34.57 -58.70 29.94
C ALA A 974 -33.22 -59.07 30.59
N VAL A 975 -32.72 -58.23 31.50
CA VAL A 975 -31.48 -58.47 32.27
C VAL A 975 -31.67 -59.63 33.28
N THR A 976 -32.86 -59.78 33.86
CA THR A 976 -33.17 -60.89 34.78
C THR A 976 -33.33 -62.23 34.04
N ILE A 977 -33.81 -62.22 32.79
CA ILE A 977 -33.93 -63.43 31.95
C ILE A 977 -32.56 -63.89 31.42
N GLY A 978 -31.60 -62.98 31.24
CA GLY A 978 -30.21 -63.32 30.87
C GLY A 978 -29.39 -63.95 31.99
N TYR A 979 -29.68 -63.68 33.26
CA TYR A 979 -28.90 -64.18 34.41
C TYR A 979 -29.33 -65.58 34.92
N LEU A 980 -30.37 -66.19 34.34
CA LEU A 980 -30.90 -67.51 34.73
C LEU A 980 -30.61 -68.64 33.73
N ARG A 981 -29.62 -68.48 32.85
CA ARG A 981 -29.12 -69.57 32.00
C ARG A 981 -27.59 -69.64 32.07
N VAL A 982 -27.09 -70.49 32.99
CA VAL A 982 -25.88 -71.29 32.77
C VAL A 982 -26.22 -72.39 31.77
#